data_AF-A0A1J4XL27-F1
#
_entry.id   AF-A0A1J4XL27-F1
#
_cell.length_a   1.000
_cell.length_b   1.000
_cell.length_c   1.000
_cell.angle_alpha   90.00
_cell.angle_beta   90.00
_cell.angle_gamma   90.00
#
_symmetry.space_group_name_H-M   'P 1'
#
loop_
_entity.id
_entity.type
_entity.pdbx_description
1 polymer ?
#
loop_
_entity_poly.entity_id
_entity_poly.type
_entity_poly.pdbx_seq_one_letter_code
_entity_poly.pdbx_strand_id
1 'polypeptide(L)'
;MIQLQHKIMIRIAATIVIALLLSIPAYTAVSASSLKDVKTSGADGIEGFRKARDKTIISVTAEVTGDSDVTPNQVLVESVPFSSCAKDEAEYTYTCSYEGDENDLMGGENRFSVTLKDDAGNSVATSSATLTVDNKPPKISLNIPELVAGNVGAQFSANDPSPCSGIANVEFYSEDLTKPIGSFESNKSSCTLTGTQVIQLGQGRQKVCAVAYDALGQGDVQGYPCVEFSVDNTPPKIIRERLNITTALGARLMHMPVGGVPINIQLTIKEAESGLGAVKADLSVIGDSERSPDSCVEKAGEGVYICTWKNVKTNFRESTTAAINVSISDKAGNTASETLGYEFVVDATPPRLVQIQVENGIALEGDVILVGSNMSYAAQFDEAGSGMSPEQAFMDFSGVNSNSRVKANECRANVCRWLGVDSRGANGATASIGINPETTDVVGNRVDLGEAEKLKLRLDTQAPRLKGINMTPTTDNRLGPGEVLQEDSVSIEAILDEYSPAVYARADFSRFSNELVEGRCSKDDKDGLWKCTINSPKLESPGKGEVTIEFYDAVNNRVTVKKEINLLAKNTAENPDYWVLDGIERMPEFVDRQTTGFYEYRVYFHVMLKAKSPGTSILEQKLAECEGDTKHIKSAELFFESEEPFVIITLRKQAMPNASITLNCPLELHSRFMETIAVNPEIEPLELKIEFYNLPLGEFGESISSKIESARREAVTSQEWIGTADSFIKIGKRVCSGLMLMKSIVAALNDIGIKIDALDPLVAGPTYDRVVGQVNKGANEGLINKLYDYCRWFSCGQGTWFTGWYNKVIDTQTDNLLGENTKNWLSNRGIDDATVLPRDPEESIVLSTVTGCVPGIISNLQKYRQIQCQYIICMRKAALENMQIHVCEDERAYLQCRFWWGQAFELVPFAHFVRAVGRNLRDIVSDPLGLVFGITAGACELMPPPPSFICRAANLIKEAVILESELRGVTSDWSLKGDVCQEALRPMGKKK
;
A
#
# COMPACT_ATOMS: atom_id res chain seq x y z
N MET A 1 32.54 -70.10 129.26
CA MET A 1 33.79 -69.31 129.22
C MET A 1 33.71 -68.03 128.39
N ILE A 2 32.88 -67.94 127.34
CA ILE A 2 32.75 -66.75 126.47
C ILE A 2 32.04 -65.56 127.15
N GLN A 3 31.16 -65.80 128.13
CA GLN A 3 30.44 -64.75 128.87
C GLN A 3 31.27 -64.05 129.98
N LEU A 4 32.41 -64.62 130.40
CA LEU A 4 33.24 -64.03 131.45
C LEU A 4 34.28 -63.04 130.89
N GLN A 5 34.68 -63.20 129.61
CA GLN A 5 35.60 -62.25 128.95
C GLN A 5 34.93 -60.94 128.53
N HIS A 6 33.61 -60.93 128.28
CA HIS A 6 32.89 -59.71 127.92
C HIS A 6 32.74 -58.73 129.11
N LYS A 7 32.59 -59.27 130.34
CA LYS A 7 32.54 -58.43 131.57
C LYS A 7 33.91 -57.85 131.96
N ILE A 8 35.01 -58.46 131.52
CA ILE A 8 36.36 -57.95 131.77
C ILE A 8 36.70 -56.83 130.77
N MET A 9 36.33 -56.97 129.49
CA MET A 9 36.53 -55.93 128.47
C MET A 9 35.73 -54.65 128.75
N ILE A 10 34.46 -54.74 129.19
CA ILE A 10 33.67 -53.56 129.53
C ILE A 10 34.19 -52.86 130.78
N ARG A 11 34.70 -53.62 131.77
CA ARG A 11 35.32 -53.02 132.96
C ARG A 11 36.65 -52.36 132.63
N ILE A 12 37.49 -52.93 131.76
CA ILE A 12 38.75 -52.29 131.33
C ILE A 12 38.47 -51.04 130.49
N ALA A 13 37.47 -51.06 129.60
CA ALA A 13 37.07 -49.87 128.85
C ALA A 13 36.52 -48.76 129.76
N ALA A 14 35.71 -49.12 130.77
CA ALA A 14 35.21 -48.15 131.75
C ALA A 14 36.35 -47.57 132.61
N THR A 15 37.34 -48.37 133.02
CA THR A 15 38.50 -47.86 133.78
C THR A 15 39.41 -46.99 132.91
N ILE A 16 39.57 -47.28 131.61
CA ILE A 16 40.35 -46.45 130.68
C ILE A 16 39.63 -45.13 130.38
N VAL A 17 38.30 -45.14 130.17
CA VAL A 17 37.52 -43.91 129.92
C VAL A 17 37.43 -43.04 131.17
N ILE A 18 37.30 -43.64 132.37
CA ILE A 18 37.31 -42.91 133.65
C ILE A 18 38.73 -42.42 133.99
N ALA A 19 39.80 -43.17 133.65
CA ALA A 19 41.17 -42.68 133.79
C ALA A 19 41.49 -41.54 132.80
N LEU A 20 40.89 -41.53 131.60
CA LEU A 20 41.03 -40.46 130.61
C LEU A 20 40.24 -39.19 131.00
N LEU A 21 39.07 -39.35 131.64
CA LEU A 21 38.24 -38.24 132.15
C LEU A 21 38.74 -37.67 133.47
N LEU A 22 39.49 -38.44 134.28
CA LEU A 22 40.09 -37.98 135.54
C LEU A 22 41.55 -37.52 135.38
N SER A 23 42.20 -37.77 134.24
CA SER A 23 43.52 -37.22 133.89
C SER A 23 43.45 -35.82 133.25
N ILE A 24 42.27 -35.20 133.22
CA ILE A 24 42.10 -33.79 132.85
C ILE A 24 41.41 -33.13 134.04
N PRO A 25 42.19 -32.67 135.04
CA PRO A 25 42.39 -31.23 135.15
C PRO A 25 43.76 -30.78 135.70
N ALA A 26 44.13 -29.56 135.33
CA ALA A 26 45.18 -28.73 135.92
C ALA A 26 46.64 -29.05 135.55
N TYR A 27 47.02 -28.72 134.32
CA TYR A 27 48.19 -27.86 134.16
C TYR A 27 47.69 -26.41 134.07
N THR A 28 48.27 -25.59 134.94
CA THR A 28 48.11 -24.15 135.14
C THR A 28 47.45 -23.37 134.01
N ALA A 29 46.34 -22.69 134.31
CA ALA A 29 46.04 -21.42 133.66
C ALA A 29 47.20 -20.48 134.00
N VAL A 30 48.23 -20.47 133.15
CA VAL A 30 48.93 -19.22 132.87
C VAL A 30 47.87 -18.44 132.09
N SER A 31 47.16 -17.60 132.81
CA SER A 31 46.36 -16.53 132.23
C SER A 31 47.31 -15.70 131.37
N ALA A 32 47.33 -16.07 130.09
CA ALA A 32 48.21 -15.50 129.09
C ALA A 32 47.51 -14.27 128.56
N SER A 33 48.16 -13.11 128.68
CA SER A 33 47.76 -11.94 127.93
C SER A 33 47.59 -12.34 126.45
N SER A 34 46.50 -11.94 125.82
CA SER A 34 46.17 -12.41 124.47
C SER A 34 45.65 -11.27 123.59
N LEU A 35 45.92 -11.41 122.28
CA LEU A 35 45.38 -10.56 121.22
C LEU A 35 44.45 -11.45 120.39
N LYS A 36 43.15 -11.12 120.36
CA LYS A 36 42.08 -11.83 119.65
C LYS A 36 41.44 -10.91 118.61
N ASP A 37 40.74 -11.49 117.64
CA ASP A 37 39.96 -10.76 116.62
C ASP A 37 40.73 -9.63 115.91
N VAL A 38 41.96 -9.93 115.47
CA VAL A 38 42.77 -8.99 114.69
C VAL A 38 42.12 -8.80 113.32
N LYS A 39 41.46 -7.66 113.13
CA LYS A 39 40.85 -7.24 111.87
C LYS A 39 41.66 -6.14 111.25
N THR A 40 41.83 -6.21 109.93
CA THR A 40 42.51 -5.18 109.16
C THR A 40 41.57 -4.66 108.08
N SER A 41 41.67 -3.40 107.72
CA SER A 41 40.91 -2.81 106.61
C SER A 41 41.54 -1.49 106.16
N GLY A 42 41.09 -1.00 105.01
CA GLY A 42 41.29 0.38 104.56
C GLY A 42 40.16 1.32 104.98
N ALA A 43 40.14 2.53 104.43
CA ALA A 43 39.06 3.49 104.68
C ALA A 43 37.69 3.00 104.16
N ASP A 44 37.68 2.11 103.16
CA ASP A 44 36.46 1.52 102.60
C ASP A 44 35.81 0.46 103.52
N GLY A 45 36.47 0.07 104.62
CA GLY A 45 35.92 -0.85 105.63
C GLY A 45 35.79 -2.31 105.20
N ILE A 46 36.44 -2.72 104.10
CA ILE A 46 36.45 -4.11 103.64
C ILE A 46 37.45 -4.92 104.48
N GLU A 47 36.96 -5.89 105.23
CA GLU A 47 37.78 -6.72 106.13
C GLU A 47 38.85 -7.50 105.34
N GLY A 48 40.11 -7.32 105.72
CA GLY A 48 41.28 -7.93 105.10
C GLY A 48 41.84 -7.20 103.89
N PHE A 49 41.20 -6.13 103.40
CA PHE A 49 41.58 -5.45 102.16
C PHE A 49 41.69 -3.93 102.29
N ARG A 50 42.51 -3.33 101.43
CA ARG A 50 42.60 -1.87 101.23
C ARG A 50 43.15 -1.54 99.85
N LYS A 51 42.99 -0.28 99.43
CA LYS A 51 43.66 0.26 98.23
C LYS A 51 45.16 0.48 98.46
N ALA A 52 45.91 0.63 97.37
CA ALA A 52 47.34 0.95 97.40
C ALA A 52 47.63 2.18 98.26
N ARG A 53 47.04 3.32 97.89
CA ARG A 53 47.09 4.57 98.66
C ARG A 53 45.81 4.74 99.46
N ASP A 54 45.90 4.43 100.75
CA ASP A 54 44.78 4.41 101.71
C ASP A 54 45.34 4.50 103.14
N LYS A 55 44.47 4.59 104.14
CA LYS A 55 44.83 4.43 105.55
C LYS A 55 44.86 2.95 105.93
N THR A 56 45.74 2.58 106.85
CA THR A 56 45.70 1.23 107.46
C THR A 56 44.90 1.32 108.75
N ILE A 57 43.80 0.59 108.82
CA ILE A 57 42.99 0.45 110.01
C ILE A 57 43.18 -0.97 110.56
N ILE A 58 43.66 -1.09 111.81
CA ILE A 58 43.81 -2.37 112.50
C ILE A 58 42.98 -2.29 113.79
N SER A 59 42.06 -3.25 113.96
CA SER A 59 41.29 -3.43 115.19
C SER A 59 41.70 -4.73 115.85
N VAL A 60 41.93 -4.72 117.15
CA VAL A 60 42.29 -5.92 117.92
C VAL A 60 41.60 -5.91 119.28
N THR A 61 41.20 -7.08 119.75
CA THR A 61 40.72 -7.27 121.11
C THR A 61 41.90 -7.71 121.98
N ALA A 62 42.32 -6.84 122.90
CA ALA A 62 43.42 -7.08 123.83
C ALA A 62 42.92 -7.48 125.22
N GLU A 63 43.62 -8.41 125.86
CA GLU A 63 43.36 -8.88 127.21
C GLU A 63 44.72 -9.02 127.93
N VAL A 64 44.93 -8.28 129.04
CA VAL A 64 46.15 -8.37 129.87
C VAL A 64 45.75 -8.86 131.25
N THR A 65 46.34 -9.96 131.71
CA THR A 65 46.00 -10.51 133.03
C THR A 65 46.62 -9.67 134.15
N GLY A 66 45.78 -9.22 135.09
CA GLY A 66 46.22 -8.49 136.29
C GLY A 66 46.32 -6.98 136.08
N ASP A 67 46.04 -6.51 134.87
CA ASP A 67 45.93 -5.09 134.52
C ASP A 67 44.46 -4.65 134.58
N SER A 68 44.20 -3.52 135.23
CA SER A 68 42.85 -2.96 135.36
C SER A 68 42.45 -2.05 134.21
N ASP A 69 43.40 -1.62 133.36
CA ASP A 69 43.18 -0.66 132.26
C ASP A 69 44.21 -0.82 131.13
N VAL A 70 43.80 -1.31 129.95
CA VAL A 70 44.67 -1.37 128.76
C VAL A 70 44.56 -0.08 127.97
N THR A 71 45.60 0.73 128.02
CA THR A 71 45.72 2.01 127.33
C THR A 71 46.24 1.86 125.89
N PRO A 72 45.97 2.83 124.99
CA PRO A 72 46.44 2.76 123.60
C PRO A 72 47.97 2.66 123.44
N ASN A 73 48.74 3.10 124.44
CA ASN A 73 50.20 3.00 124.43
C ASN A 73 50.75 1.59 124.72
N GLN A 74 49.92 0.70 125.28
CA GLN A 74 50.30 -0.68 125.59
C GLN A 74 50.10 -1.61 124.40
N VAL A 75 49.29 -1.24 123.40
CA VAL A 75 49.15 -1.99 122.14
C VAL A 75 49.89 -1.25 121.05
N LEU A 76 50.85 -1.89 120.39
CA LEU A 76 51.68 -1.28 119.37
C LEU A 76 51.60 -2.03 118.04
N VAL A 77 51.48 -1.31 116.93
CA VAL A 77 51.74 -1.82 115.57
C VAL A 77 53.12 -1.33 115.15
N GLU A 78 54.07 -2.24 114.87
CA GLU A 78 55.43 -1.87 114.41
C GLU A 78 56.11 -0.77 115.28
N SER A 79 55.88 -0.81 116.60
CA SER A 79 56.36 0.18 117.59
C SER A 79 55.61 1.52 117.66
N VAL A 80 54.52 1.69 116.91
CA VAL A 80 53.60 2.84 117.00
C VAL A 80 52.39 2.47 117.88
N PRO A 81 52.02 3.28 118.89
CA PRO A 81 50.87 2.98 119.73
C PRO A 81 49.54 3.04 118.96
N PHE A 82 48.54 2.30 119.43
CA PHE A 82 47.18 2.37 118.88
C PHE A 82 46.56 3.75 119.14
N SER A 83 45.58 4.13 118.32
CA SER A 83 44.92 5.44 118.40
C SER A 83 43.90 5.51 119.54
N SER A 84 43.22 4.40 119.83
CA SER A 84 42.26 4.28 120.91
C SER A 84 42.12 2.84 121.41
N CYS A 85 41.75 2.67 122.68
CA CYS A 85 41.37 1.41 123.31
C CYS A 85 40.12 1.67 124.16
N ALA A 86 39.05 0.92 123.90
CA ALA A 86 37.80 1.00 124.64
C ALA A 86 37.54 -0.31 125.37
N LYS A 87 37.21 -0.22 126.66
CA LYS A 87 36.89 -1.38 127.50
C LYS A 87 35.51 -1.92 127.15
N ASP A 88 35.42 -3.23 126.96
CA ASP A 88 34.14 -3.94 126.95
C ASP A 88 33.75 -4.29 128.40
N GLU A 89 32.66 -3.68 128.88
CA GLU A 89 32.19 -3.87 130.26
C GLU A 89 31.72 -5.30 130.57
N ALA A 90 31.41 -6.11 129.55
CA ALA A 90 30.88 -7.46 129.73
C ALA A 90 31.98 -8.53 129.86
N GLU A 91 33.14 -8.36 129.20
CA GLU A 91 34.13 -9.44 129.02
C GLU A 91 35.53 -9.13 129.58
N TYR A 92 35.75 -7.97 130.23
CA TYR A 92 37.08 -7.52 130.68
C TYR A 92 38.15 -7.47 129.57
N THR A 93 37.72 -7.31 128.31
CA THR A 93 38.57 -7.16 127.13
C THR A 93 38.56 -5.71 126.66
N TYR A 94 39.57 -5.33 125.86
CA TYR A 94 39.70 -3.97 125.31
C TYR A 94 39.75 -4.04 123.79
N THR A 95 38.81 -3.39 123.11
CA THR A 95 38.87 -3.22 121.66
C THR A 95 39.73 -2.02 121.35
N CYS A 96 40.90 -2.26 120.79
CA CYS A 96 41.87 -1.25 120.40
C CYS A 96 41.86 -1.07 118.89
N SER A 97 41.81 0.18 118.43
CA SER A 97 41.90 0.54 117.01
C SER A 97 43.11 1.43 116.72
N TYR A 98 43.85 1.07 115.68
CA TYR A 98 44.94 1.83 115.10
C TYR A 98 44.48 2.38 113.76
N GLU A 99 44.67 3.68 113.55
CA GLU A 99 44.49 4.36 112.26
C GLU A 99 45.81 5.02 111.86
N GLY A 100 46.45 4.47 110.82
CA GLY A 100 47.67 5.03 110.26
C GLY A 100 47.41 6.14 109.24
N ASP A 101 48.45 6.92 108.93
CA ASP A 101 48.40 7.91 107.86
C ASP A 101 48.14 7.27 106.49
N GLU A 102 47.59 8.08 105.58
CA GLU A 102 47.34 7.67 104.20
C GLU A 102 48.68 7.50 103.47
N ASN A 103 49.03 6.26 103.15
CA ASN A 103 50.32 5.90 102.56
C ASN A 103 50.14 4.87 101.46
N ASP A 104 51.12 4.80 100.56
CA ASP A 104 51.15 3.82 99.48
C ASP A 104 51.80 2.51 99.97
N LEU A 105 51.09 1.40 99.81
CA LEU A 105 51.59 0.05 100.12
C LEU A 105 51.71 -0.77 98.84
N MET A 106 52.74 -1.64 98.78
CA MET A 106 52.90 -2.54 97.65
C MET A 106 51.71 -3.52 97.58
N GLY A 107 51.22 -3.76 96.36
CA GLY A 107 50.14 -4.71 96.11
C GLY A 107 50.49 -6.14 96.58
N GLY A 108 49.51 -6.83 97.15
CA GLY A 108 49.66 -8.16 97.75
C GLY A 108 49.49 -8.17 99.28
N GLU A 109 49.81 -9.30 99.91
CA GLU A 109 49.69 -9.46 101.36
C GLU A 109 50.81 -8.71 102.09
N ASN A 110 50.41 -7.79 102.97
CA ASN A 110 51.27 -7.06 103.88
C ASN A 110 51.02 -7.57 105.31
N ARG A 111 52.08 -7.70 106.11
CA ARG A 111 51.98 -8.19 107.49
C ARG A 111 52.48 -7.13 108.46
N PHE A 112 51.69 -6.90 109.49
CA PHE A 112 52.03 -6.01 110.59
C PHE A 112 52.10 -6.81 111.89
N SER A 113 53.15 -6.58 112.68
CA SER A 113 53.29 -7.13 114.02
C SER A 113 52.55 -6.25 115.02
N VAL A 114 51.54 -6.83 115.68
CA VAL A 114 50.81 -6.20 116.78
C VAL A 114 51.34 -6.77 118.09
N THR A 115 51.88 -5.91 118.95
CA THR A 115 52.49 -6.31 120.23
C THR A 115 51.75 -5.63 121.39
N LEU A 116 51.37 -6.44 122.38
CA LEU A 116 50.78 -6.01 123.64
C LEU A 116 51.88 -5.98 124.72
N LYS A 117 51.97 -4.88 125.47
CA LYS A 117 52.89 -4.69 126.59
C LYS A 117 52.15 -4.60 127.92
N ASP A 118 52.78 -5.06 128.99
CA ASP A 118 52.33 -4.80 130.36
C ASP A 118 52.73 -3.38 130.83
N ASP A 119 52.28 -2.99 132.02
CA ASP A 119 52.63 -1.73 132.69
C ASP A 119 54.14 -1.55 132.95
N ALA A 120 54.89 -2.66 133.01
CA ALA A 120 56.34 -2.64 133.17
C ALA A 120 57.08 -2.49 131.82
N GLY A 121 56.35 -2.44 130.70
CA GLY A 121 56.87 -2.28 129.35
C GLY A 121 57.36 -3.58 128.69
N ASN A 122 57.13 -4.74 129.32
CA ASN A 122 57.47 -6.05 128.75
C ASN A 122 56.41 -6.48 127.74
N SER A 123 56.83 -7.05 126.61
CA SER A 123 55.90 -7.63 125.63
C SER A 123 55.27 -8.92 126.17
N VAL A 124 53.94 -8.93 126.34
CA VAL A 124 53.17 -10.04 126.92
C VAL A 124 52.37 -10.85 125.89
N ALA A 125 52.08 -10.27 124.71
CA ALA A 125 51.49 -10.99 123.58
C ALA A 125 51.91 -10.37 122.24
N THR A 126 52.04 -11.18 121.20
CA THR A 126 52.27 -10.71 119.82
C THR A 126 51.36 -11.47 118.88
N SER A 127 50.70 -10.75 117.97
CA SER A 127 49.88 -11.31 116.90
C SER A 127 50.22 -10.67 115.56
N SER A 128 49.97 -11.37 114.46
CA SER A 128 50.18 -10.83 113.10
C SER A 128 48.86 -10.35 112.52
N ALA A 129 48.80 -9.08 112.14
CA ALA A 129 47.72 -8.51 111.35
C ALA A 129 48.09 -8.62 109.86
N THR A 130 47.32 -9.38 109.09
CA THR A 130 47.51 -9.50 107.63
C THR A 130 46.55 -8.57 106.92
N LEU A 131 47.04 -7.83 105.93
CA LEU A 131 46.24 -6.90 105.14
C LEU A 131 46.64 -7.02 103.67
N THR A 132 45.67 -7.30 102.82
CA THR A 132 45.90 -7.47 101.38
C THR A 132 45.64 -6.15 100.68
N VAL A 133 46.65 -5.64 99.99
CA VAL A 133 46.53 -4.45 99.15
C VAL A 133 46.12 -4.89 97.77
N ASP A 134 44.87 -4.57 97.42
CA ASP A 134 44.35 -4.73 96.07
C ASP A 134 44.44 -3.39 95.35
N ASN A 135 45.17 -3.38 94.25
CA ASN A 135 45.47 -2.20 93.45
C ASN A 135 45.14 -2.40 91.97
N LYS A 136 44.32 -3.41 91.65
CA LYS A 136 43.97 -3.76 90.29
C LYS A 136 42.45 -3.71 90.14
N PRO A 137 41.91 -2.90 89.23
CA PRO A 137 40.48 -2.94 88.96
C PRO A 137 40.08 -4.27 88.29
N PRO A 138 38.81 -4.68 88.40
CA PRO A 138 38.28 -5.83 87.68
C PRO A 138 38.32 -5.64 86.17
N LYS A 139 38.46 -6.75 85.44
CA LYS A 139 38.34 -6.79 83.97
C LYS A 139 36.96 -7.26 83.57
N ILE A 140 36.36 -6.66 82.56
CA ILE A 140 35.00 -6.99 82.09
C ILE A 140 34.98 -7.22 80.57
N SER A 141 34.18 -8.18 80.13
CA SER A 141 33.76 -8.36 78.74
C SER A 141 32.26 -8.10 78.60
N LEU A 142 31.87 -7.55 77.45
CA LEU A 142 30.50 -7.15 77.13
C LEU A 142 30.12 -7.73 75.76
N ASN A 143 28.94 -8.35 75.66
CA ASN A 143 28.40 -8.89 74.43
C ASN A 143 26.95 -8.44 74.24
N ILE A 144 26.67 -7.80 73.11
CA ILE A 144 25.34 -7.34 72.69
C ILE A 144 25.17 -7.75 71.22
N PRO A 145 24.03 -8.34 70.81
CA PRO A 145 23.78 -8.61 69.40
C PRO A 145 23.83 -7.34 68.56
N GLU A 146 24.33 -7.43 67.33
CA GLU A 146 24.51 -6.29 66.42
C GLU A 146 23.19 -5.57 66.07
N LEU A 147 22.07 -6.29 66.13
CA LEU A 147 20.74 -5.79 65.85
C LEU A 147 19.74 -6.40 66.84
N VAL A 148 18.94 -5.55 67.50
CA VAL A 148 18.00 -5.97 68.54
C VAL A 148 16.69 -5.21 68.39
N ALA A 149 15.56 -5.90 68.61
CA ALA A 149 14.26 -5.29 68.81
C ALA A 149 13.92 -5.20 70.31
N GLY A 150 13.35 -4.08 70.72
CA GLY A 150 12.88 -3.82 72.07
C GLY A 150 14.00 -3.63 73.09
N ASN A 151 13.90 -4.36 74.19
CA ASN A 151 14.82 -4.22 75.32
C ASN A 151 16.15 -4.92 75.03
N VAL A 152 17.26 -4.23 75.27
CA VAL A 152 18.59 -4.75 74.97
C VAL A 152 19.12 -5.57 76.15
N GLY A 153 19.33 -6.87 75.94
CA GLY A 153 19.97 -7.75 76.92
C GLY A 153 21.49 -7.71 76.78
N ALA A 154 22.17 -6.92 77.61
CA ALA A 154 23.62 -6.83 77.66
C ALA A 154 24.22 -7.96 78.50
N GLN A 155 24.84 -8.93 77.84
CA GLN A 155 25.53 -10.04 78.51
C GLN A 155 26.93 -9.61 78.90
N PHE A 156 27.34 -9.88 80.14
CA PHE A 156 28.66 -9.49 80.63
C PHE A 156 29.33 -10.59 81.46
N SER A 157 30.66 -10.53 81.49
CA SER A 157 31.50 -11.35 82.36
C SER A 157 32.61 -10.48 82.95
N ALA A 158 32.61 -10.32 84.27
CA ALA A 158 33.60 -9.58 85.02
C ALA A 158 34.48 -10.52 85.85
N ASN A 159 35.77 -10.22 85.96
CA ASN A 159 36.77 -10.96 86.70
C ASN A 159 37.72 -10.01 87.43
N ASP A 160 37.75 -10.11 88.76
CA ASP A 160 38.65 -9.37 89.64
C ASP A 160 39.99 -10.14 89.80
N PRO A 161 41.12 -9.61 89.27
CA PRO A 161 42.40 -10.31 89.30
C PRO A 161 43.01 -10.38 90.71
N SER A 162 43.86 -11.38 90.97
CA SER A 162 44.52 -11.49 92.28
C SER A 162 45.47 -10.31 92.59
N PRO A 163 45.48 -9.78 93.84
CA PRO A 163 44.59 -10.15 94.95
C PRO A 163 43.15 -9.63 94.76
N CYS A 164 42.14 -10.49 94.96
CA CYS A 164 40.74 -10.18 94.67
C CYS A 164 40.02 -9.70 95.93
N SER A 165 39.59 -8.44 95.94
CA SER A 165 38.71 -7.89 96.96
C SER A 165 37.22 -8.24 96.73
N GLY A 166 36.88 -8.72 95.53
CA GLY A 166 35.54 -9.16 95.13
C GLY A 166 34.82 -8.11 94.28
N ILE A 167 33.86 -8.50 93.45
CA ILE A 167 33.15 -7.56 92.56
C ILE A 167 31.92 -6.98 93.27
N ALA A 168 31.83 -5.66 93.37
CA ALA A 168 30.71 -4.94 93.98
C ALA A 168 29.53 -4.78 93.03
N ASN A 169 29.76 -4.19 91.86
CA ASN A 169 28.72 -3.92 90.88
C ASN A 169 29.30 -3.76 89.47
N VAL A 170 28.43 -3.86 88.48
CA VAL A 170 28.74 -3.54 87.07
C VAL A 170 27.79 -2.43 86.62
N GLU A 171 28.34 -1.37 86.06
CA GLU A 171 27.60 -0.21 85.55
C GLU A 171 27.70 -0.12 84.03
N PHE A 172 26.60 0.27 83.38
CA PHE A 172 26.48 0.38 81.94
C PHE A 172 26.24 1.83 81.53
N TYR A 173 26.78 2.27 80.39
CA TYR A 173 26.79 3.68 79.95
C TYR A 173 26.59 3.80 78.44
N SER A 174 26.01 4.91 77.95
CA SER A 174 25.75 5.11 76.51
C SER A 174 26.89 5.77 75.73
N GLU A 175 27.60 6.75 76.29
CA GLU A 175 28.66 7.48 75.57
C GLU A 175 29.87 7.89 76.43
N ASP A 176 29.68 8.51 77.62
CA ASP A 176 30.77 9.23 78.34
C ASP A 176 30.98 8.90 79.82
N LEU A 177 30.57 7.71 80.31
CA LEU A 177 30.66 7.32 81.75
C LEU A 177 30.04 8.32 82.76
N THR A 178 29.27 9.32 82.31
CA THR A 178 28.77 10.41 83.18
C THR A 178 27.60 10.00 84.05
N LYS A 179 26.75 9.10 83.55
CA LYS A 179 25.60 8.56 84.26
C LYS A 179 25.31 7.12 83.80
N PRO A 180 25.20 6.16 84.72
CA PRO A 180 24.86 4.79 84.33
C PRO A 180 23.42 4.73 83.81
N ILE A 181 23.24 4.05 82.68
CA ILE A 181 21.93 3.71 82.08
C ILE A 181 21.36 2.41 82.65
N GLY A 182 22.18 1.66 83.40
CA GLY A 182 21.79 0.49 84.17
C GLY A 182 22.93 0.04 85.08
N SER A 183 22.60 -0.69 86.15
CA SER A 183 23.58 -1.30 87.06
C SER A 183 23.15 -2.71 87.46
N PHE A 184 24.13 -3.55 87.73
CA PHE A 184 23.97 -4.91 88.24
C PHE A 184 24.76 -5.05 89.54
N GLU A 185 24.06 -5.23 90.66
CA GLU A 185 24.66 -5.38 91.99
C GLU A 185 25.09 -6.83 92.27
N SER A 186 26.19 -6.99 93.01
CA SER A 186 26.76 -8.28 93.43
C SER A 186 26.89 -8.35 94.96
N ASN A 187 27.06 -9.55 95.51
CA ASN A 187 27.17 -9.80 96.96
C ASN A 187 28.57 -9.52 97.54
N LYS A 188 29.42 -8.76 96.83
CA LYS A 188 30.75 -8.26 97.27
C LYS A 188 31.77 -9.31 97.72
N SER A 189 31.60 -10.59 97.38
CA SER A 189 32.51 -11.67 97.82
C SER A 189 33.04 -12.58 96.72
N SER A 190 32.61 -12.41 95.46
CA SER A 190 33.03 -13.25 94.33
C SER A 190 34.03 -12.53 93.43
N CYS A 191 35.10 -13.23 93.03
CA CYS A 191 36.09 -12.73 92.06
C CYS A 191 35.63 -12.84 90.61
N THR A 192 34.51 -13.51 90.35
CA THR A 192 33.93 -13.64 89.01
C THR A 192 32.43 -13.38 89.07
N LEU A 193 31.92 -12.68 88.05
CA LEU A 193 30.50 -12.33 87.95
C LEU A 193 30.07 -12.42 86.49
N THR A 194 29.01 -13.18 86.22
CA THR A 194 28.38 -13.23 84.89
C THR A 194 26.90 -12.90 85.03
N GLY A 195 26.35 -12.20 84.06
CA GLY A 195 24.96 -11.78 84.13
C GLY A 195 24.45 -11.22 82.82
N THR A 196 23.17 -10.84 82.81
CA THR A 196 22.54 -10.13 81.71
C THR A 196 21.79 -8.93 82.28
N GLN A 197 22.13 -7.73 81.84
CA GLN A 197 21.43 -6.51 82.20
C GLN A 197 20.50 -6.08 81.07
N VAL A 198 19.24 -5.80 81.40
CA VAL A 198 18.28 -5.28 80.43
C VAL A 198 18.35 -3.76 80.43
N ILE A 199 18.57 -3.17 79.26
CA ILE A 199 18.76 -1.73 79.05
C ILE A 199 17.70 -1.23 78.06
N GLN A 200 17.07 -0.10 78.40
CA GLN A 200 16.09 0.58 77.55
C GLN A 200 16.80 1.67 76.74
N LEU A 201 16.77 1.57 75.41
CA LEU A 201 17.42 2.51 74.51
C LEU A 201 16.46 2.99 73.42
N GLY A 202 16.77 4.15 72.84
CA GLY A 202 16.04 4.70 71.70
C GLY A 202 16.34 3.96 70.39
N GLN A 203 15.51 4.21 69.38
CA GLN A 203 15.68 3.69 68.03
C GLN A 203 16.98 4.20 67.38
N GLY A 204 17.57 3.40 66.48
CA GLY A 204 18.76 3.72 65.72
C GLY A 204 20.06 3.14 66.29
N ARG A 205 21.20 3.66 65.82
CA ARG A 205 22.53 3.19 66.23
C ARG A 205 22.83 3.62 67.67
N GLN A 206 23.14 2.65 68.50
CA GLN A 206 23.44 2.81 69.92
C GLN A 206 24.86 2.33 70.22
N LYS A 207 25.41 2.86 71.31
CA LYS A 207 26.67 2.41 71.90
C LYS A 207 26.43 2.13 73.38
N VAL A 208 26.94 1.01 73.87
CA VAL A 208 26.88 0.68 75.30
C VAL A 208 28.25 0.25 75.77
N CYS A 209 28.71 0.87 76.84
CA CYS A 209 29.95 0.58 77.53
C CYS A 209 29.67 0.00 78.92
N ALA A 210 30.56 -0.82 79.47
CA ALA A 210 30.38 -1.41 80.80
C ALA A 210 31.65 -1.34 81.66
N VAL A 211 31.52 -0.95 82.93
CA VAL A 211 32.61 -0.88 83.90
C VAL A 211 32.24 -1.76 85.10
N ALA A 212 33.15 -2.62 85.53
CA ALA A 212 33.02 -3.40 86.75
C ALA A 212 33.83 -2.75 87.87
N TYR A 213 33.24 -2.64 89.06
CA TYR A 213 33.88 -2.11 90.26
C TYR A 213 34.11 -3.22 91.28
N ASP A 214 35.29 -3.26 91.89
CA ASP A 214 35.59 -4.17 93.00
C ASP A 214 34.94 -3.69 94.31
N ALA A 215 35.11 -4.45 95.39
CA ALA A 215 34.57 -4.16 96.72
C ALA A 215 35.18 -2.89 97.34
N LEU A 216 36.36 -2.49 96.86
CA LEU A 216 37.04 -1.25 97.23
C LEU A 216 36.60 -0.07 96.34
N GLY A 217 35.78 -0.29 95.31
CA GLY A 217 35.33 0.74 94.37
C GLY A 217 36.35 1.10 93.26
N GLN A 218 37.32 0.23 92.97
CA GLN A 218 38.24 0.38 91.84
C GLN A 218 37.59 -0.15 90.56
N GLY A 219 37.59 0.66 89.50
CA GLY A 219 37.09 0.28 88.18
C GLY A 219 38.02 0.75 87.06
N ASP A 220 38.11 -0.03 85.98
CA ASP A 220 38.97 0.29 84.84
C ASP A 220 38.29 1.32 83.91
N VAL A 221 38.38 2.60 84.30
CA VAL A 221 37.81 3.72 83.54
C VAL A 221 38.60 4.09 82.28
N GLN A 222 39.67 3.36 81.93
CA GLN A 222 40.43 3.59 80.71
C GLN A 222 40.37 2.40 79.73
N GLY A 223 40.15 1.18 80.22
CA GLY A 223 40.15 -0.07 79.44
C GLY A 223 38.79 -0.77 79.33
N TYR A 224 37.68 -0.06 79.55
CA TYR A 224 36.34 -0.66 79.52
C TYR A 224 35.86 -1.01 78.10
N PRO A 225 35.14 -2.13 77.91
CA PRO A 225 34.56 -2.51 76.62
C PRO A 225 33.36 -1.63 76.27
N CYS A 226 33.24 -1.30 74.98
CA CYS A 226 32.05 -0.71 74.38
C CYS A 226 31.61 -1.53 73.17
N VAL A 227 30.31 -1.71 73.01
CA VAL A 227 29.69 -2.38 71.85
C VAL A 227 28.75 -1.41 71.16
N GLU A 228 28.92 -1.25 69.84
CA GLU A 228 27.98 -0.53 68.98
C GLU A 228 27.04 -1.51 68.30
N PHE A 229 25.75 -1.17 68.23
CA PHE A 229 24.69 -1.98 67.65
C PHE A 229 23.53 -1.09 67.21
N SER A 230 22.51 -1.64 66.56
CA SER A 230 21.30 -0.88 66.18
C SER A 230 20.05 -1.43 66.87
N VAL A 231 19.18 -0.52 67.28
CA VAL A 231 17.86 -0.84 67.85
C VAL A 231 16.80 -0.46 66.84
N ASP A 232 16.02 -1.45 66.40
CA ASP A 232 14.86 -1.24 65.54
C ASP A 232 13.61 -1.76 66.25
N ASN A 233 12.70 -0.85 66.58
CA ASN A 233 11.44 -1.14 67.25
C ASN A 233 10.23 -1.02 66.32
N THR A 234 10.46 -0.82 65.02
CA THR A 234 9.41 -0.55 64.05
C THR A 234 9.14 -1.77 63.19
N PRO A 235 7.95 -2.41 63.30
CA PRO A 235 7.63 -3.52 62.42
C PRO A 235 7.50 -3.06 60.95
N PRO A 236 7.84 -3.93 59.98
CA PRO A 236 7.58 -3.63 58.58
C PRO A 236 6.11 -3.32 58.31
N LYS A 237 5.85 -2.51 57.29
CA LYS A 237 4.50 -2.08 56.91
C LYS A 237 4.15 -2.51 55.49
N ILE A 238 2.98 -3.13 55.31
CA ILE A 238 2.42 -3.43 53.98
C ILE A 238 1.74 -2.17 53.41
N ILE A 239 1.98 -1.89 52.13
CA ILE A 239 1.33 -0.79 51.39
C ILE A 239 0.18 -1.39 50.56
N ARG A 240 -1.03 -1.35 51.12
CA ARG A 240 -2.23 -1.98 50.52
C ARG A 240 -2.54 -1.51 49.10
N GLU A 241 -2.39 -0.23 48.80
CA GLU A 241 -2.74 0.33 47.49
C GLU A 241 -1.82 -0.18 46.36
N ARG A 242 -0.80 -0.98 46.69
CA ARG A 242 0.18 -1.53 45.75
C ARG A 242 0.15 -3.05 45.68
N LEU A 243 -0.97 -3.67 46.03
CA LEU A 243 -1.24 -5.06 45.64
C LEU A 243 -1.51 -5.09 44.13
N ASN A 244 -0.69 -5.83 43.39
CA ASN A 244 -0.87 -6.03 41.96
C ASN A 244 -0.96 -7.53 41.66
N ILE A 245 -2.06 -7.93 41.02
CA ILE A 245 -2.28 -9.30 40.59
C ILE A 245 -2.33 -9.32 39.07
N THR A 246 -1.45 -10.13 38.48
CA THR A 246 -1.33 -10.29 37.03
C THR A 246 -1.44 -11.77 36.65
N THR A 247 -1.79 -12.07 35.41
CA THR A 247 -1.63 -13.42 34.87
C THR A 247 -0.15 -13.84 34.86
N ALA A 248 0.15 -15.12 34.68
CA ALA A 248 1.52 -15.60 34.50
C ALA A 248 2.28 -14.89 33.35
N LEU A 249 1.55 -14.33 32.37
CA LEU A 249 2.08 -13.57 31.23
C LEU A 249 2.22 -12.05 31.51
N GLY A 250 1.85 -11.57 32.70
CA GLY A 250 2.02 -10.18 33.13
C GLY A 250 0.86 -9.24 32.80
N ALA A 251 -0.26 -9.73 32.28
CA ALA A 251 -1.46 -8.90 32.06
C ALA A 251 -2.21 -8.68 33.38
N ARG A 252 -2.71 -7.47 33.61
CA ARG A 252 -3.52 -7.15 34.80
C ARG A 252 -4.80 -7.99 34.79
N LEU A 253 -5.09 -8.63 35.92
CA LEU A 253 -6.21 -9.54 36.04
C LEU A 253 -7.49 -8.77 36.39
N MET A 254 -8.42 -8.63 35.43
CA MET A 254 -9.76 -8.06 35.69
C MET A 254 -10.83 -9.14 35.82
N HIS A 255 -10.73 -10.20 35.01
CA HIS A 255 -11.63 -11.35 35.01
C HIS A 255 -10.81 -12.65 34.93
N MET A 256 -11.40 -13.76 35.33
CA MET A 256 -10.80 -15.10 35.28
C MET A 256 -11.75 -16.15 34.70
N PRO A 257 -11.22 -17.19 34.03
CA PRO A 257 -12.04 -18.31 33.61
C PRO A 257 -12.43 -19.21 34.79
N VAL A 258 -13.50 -19.97 34.58
CA VAL A 258 -13.91 -21.06 35.48
C VAL A 258 -12.79 -22.10 35.59
N GLY A 259 -12.42 -22.47 36.82
CA GLY A 259 -11.31 -23.37 37.12
C GLY A 259 -9.98 -22.64 37.41
N GLY A 260 -9.93 -21.32 37.20
CA GLY A 260 -8.77 -20.48 37.52
C GLY A 260 -7.61 -20.60 36.53
N VAL A 261 -6.66 -19.66 36.65
CA VAL A 261 -5.40 -19.64 35.90
C VAL A 261 -4.22 -19.35 36.84
N PRO A 262 -2.99 -19.75 36.48
CA PRO A 262 -1.82 -19.32 37.24
C PRO A 262 -1.65 -17.79 37.21
N ILE A 263 -1.53 -17.19 38.40
CA ILE A 263 -1.34 -15.75 38.58
C ILE A 263 0.00 -15.43 39.24
N ASN A 264 0.44 -14.19 39.10
CA ASN A 264 1.52 -13.62 39.87
C ASN A 264 0.94 -12.57 40.83
N ILE A 265 1.31 -12.63 42.10
CA ILE A 265 0.91 -11.69 43.14
C ILE A 265 2.14 -10.86 43.50
N GLN A 266 2.04 -9.55 43.41
CA GLN A 266 3.09 -8.62 43.79
C GLN A 266 2.61 -7.69 44.91
N LEU A 267 3.41 -7.58 45.96
CA LEU A 267 3.13 -6.77 47.14
C LEU A 267 4.31 -5.85 47.45
N THR A 268 4.01 -4.61 47.85
CA THR A 268 5.02 -3.66 48.31
C THR A 268 5.04 -3.59 49.84
N ILE A 269 6.21 -3.77 50.43
CA ILE A 269 6.46 -3.70 51.87
C ILE A 269 7.48 -2.58 52.14
N LYS A 270 7.28 -1.80 53.20
CA LYS A 270 8.21 -0.75 53.64
C LYS A 270 8.86 -1.15 54.96
N GLU A 271 10.18 -1.12 55.00
CA GLU A 271 11.06 -1.33 56.16
C GLU A 271 12.34 -0.56 55.86
N ALA A 272 12.80 0.34 56.75
CA ALA A 272 13.92 1.24 56.46
C ALA A 272 15.17 1.10 57.33
N GLU A 273 15.13 0.36 58.44
CA GLU A 273 16.21 0.32 59.43
C GLU A 273 16.95 -1.01 59.45
N SER A 274 16.26 -2.10 59.76
CA SER A 274 16.91 -3.41 59.93
C SER A 274 16.97 -4.26 58.67
N GLY A 275 16.25 -3.87 57.63
CA GLY A 275 15.99 -4.65 56.43
C GLY A 275 14.92 -5.71 56.64
N LEU A 276 14.30 -6.12 55.54
CA LEU A 276 13.24 -7.13 55.57
C LEU A 276 13.80 -8.53 55.91
N GLY A 277 13.11 -9.21 56.82
CA GLY A 277 13.37 -10.58 57.27
C GLY A 277 12.54 -11.59 56.48
N ALA A 278 11.54 -12.19 57.11
CA ALA A 278 10.67 -13.20 56.50
C ALA A 278 9.36 -12.60 55.97
N VAL A 279 8.90 -13.09 54.82
CA VAL A 279 7.58 -12.77 54.26
C VAL A 279 6.88 -14.08 53.92
N LYS A 280 5.63 -14.22 54.34
CA LYS A 280 4.77 -15.35 53.99
C LYS A 280 3.36 -14.86 53.68
N ALA A 281 2.71 -15.51 52.73
CA ALA A 281 1.31 -15.28 52.43
C ALA A 281 0.55 -16.62 52.46
N ASP A 282 -0.60 -16.63 53.13
CA ASP A 282 -1.56 -17.73 53.06
C ASP A 282 -2.40 -17.59 51.81
N LEU A 283 -2.13 -18.46 50.83
CA LEU A 283 -2.78 -18.48 49.52
C LEU A 283 -3.84 -19.59 49.40
N SER A 284 -4.19 -20.25 50.52
CA SER A 284 -5.18 -21.33 50.54
C SER A 284 -6.56 -20.88 50.09
N VAL A 285 -6.93 -19.64 50.39
CA VAL A 285 -8.17 -18.99 49.99
C VAL A 285 -8.35 -18.87 48.47
N ILE A 286 -7.26 -18.93 47.71
CA ILE A 286 -7.28 -18.88 46.24
C ILE A 286 -6.90 -20.22 45.58
N GLY A 287 -6.55 -21.24 46.36
CA GLY A 287 -6.28 -22.60 45.86
C GLY A 287 -4.80 -23.02 45.84
N ASP A 288 -3.90 -22.27 46.48
CA ASP A 288 -2.47 -22.62 46.62
C ASP A 288 -2.07 -22.79 48.10
N SER A 289 -0.88 -23.26 48.43
CA SER A 289 -0.44 -23.40 49.83
C SER A 289 0.20 -22.11 50.36
N GLU A 290 0.22 -21.95 51.69
CA GLU A 290 1.05 -20.93 52.34
C GLU A 290 2.52 -21.10 51.92
N ARG A 291 3.14 -20.02 51.45
CA ARG A 291 4.56 -20.04 51.07
C ARG A 291 5.20 -18.66 51.09
N SER A 292 6.53 -18.67 51.15
CA SER A 292 7.35 -17.48 50.94
C SER A 292 7.29 -17.00 49.48
N PRO A 293 7.48 -15.70 49.23
CA PRO A 293 7.56 -15.15 47.87
C PRO A 293 8.75 -15.72 47.12
N ASP A 294 8.62 -15.88 45.80
CA ASP A 294 9.69 -16.35 44.92
C ASP A 294 10.83 -15.33 44.79
N SER A 295 10.52 -14.04 44.99
CA SER A 295 11.51 -12.97 45.05
C SER A 295 11.01 -11.80 45.89
N CYS A 296 11.86 -11.25 46.75
CA CYS A 296 11.67 -9.95 47.39
C CYS A 296 12.89 -9.07 47.08
N VAL A 297 12.68 -7.98 46.34
CA VAL A 297 13.77 -7.09 45.90
C VAL A 297 13.58 -5.71 46.51
N GLU A 298 14.64 -5.20 47.13
CA GLU A 298 14.66 -3.82 47.62
C GLU A 298 14.84 -2.82 46.48
N LYS A 299 14.04 -1.76 46.49
CA LYS A 299 14.12 -0.66 45.54
C LYS A 299 15.14 0.36 46.06
N ALA A 300 16.33 0.35 45.44
CA ALA A 300 17.35 1.41 45.49
C ALA A 300 17.70 1.97 46.90
N GLY A 301 17.71 1.14 47.95
CA GLY A 301 18.11 1.58 49.30
C GLY A 301 17.07 2.48 50.00
N GLU A 302 15.84 2.55 49.49
CA GLU A 302 14.76 3.35 50.09
C GLU A 302 14.01 2.61 51.20
N GLY A 303 14.40 1.38 51.53
CA GLY A 303 13.65 0.56 52.47
C GLY A 303 12.28 0.14 51.94
N VAL A 304 12.17 -0.07 50.64
CA VAL A 304 10.93 -0.49 49.97
C VAL A 304 11.18 -1.79 49.22
N TYR A 305 10.51 -2.84 49.64
CA TYR A 305 10.65 -4.19 49.09
C TYR A 305 9.46 -4.56 48.22
N ILE A 306 9.73 -5.13 47.05
CA ILE A 306 8.73 -5.67 46.14
C ILE A 306 8.82 -7.19 46.19
N CYS A 307 7.85 -7.80 46.87
CA CYS A 307 7.74 -9.25 47.03
C CYS A 307 6.77 -9.82 46.01
N THR A 308 7.19 -10.86 45.29
CA THR A 308 6.43 -11.47 44.19
C THR A 308 6.31 -12.97 44.40
N TRP A 309 5.08 -13.47 44.36
CA TRP A 309 4.74 -14.88 44.24
C TRP A 309 4.35 -15.16 42.79
N LYS A 310 5.06 -16.05 42.12
CA LYS A 310 4.87 -16.42 40.71
C LYS A 310 4.11 -17.73 40.58
N ASN A 311 3.34 -17.87 39.50
CA ASN A 311 2.62 -19.11 39.16
C ASN A 311 1.74 -19.66 40.30
N VAL A 312 1.12 -18.76 41.07
CA VAL A 312 0.15 -19.13 42.11
C VAL A 312 -1.04 -19.79 41.44
N LYS A 313 -1.32 -21.04 41.81
CA LYS A 313 -2.42 -21.79 41.22
C LYS A 313 -3.72 -21.28 41.79
N THR A 314 -4.64 -20.91 40.91
CA THR A 314 -5.98 -20.51 41.31
C THR A 314 -7.00 -21.56 40.92
N ASN A 315 -8.08 -21.67 41.71
CA ASN A 315 -9.22 -22.54 41.38
C ASN A 315 -10.52 -21.89 41.85
N PHE A 316 -11.14 -21.11 40.97
CA PHE A 316 -12.40 -20.43 41.25
C PHE A 316 -13.52 -21.03 40.41
N ARG A 317 -14.69 -21.23 41.02
CA ARG A 317 -15.92 -21.65 40.32
C ARG A 317 -16.90 -20.50 40.11
N GLU A 318 -16.83 -19.49 40.97
CA GLU A 318 -17.70 -18.32 40.99
C GLU A 318 -16.91 -17.11 41.50
N SER A 319 -17.40 -15.91 41.20
CA SER A 319 -16.79 -14.66 41.67
C SER A 319 -16.77 -14.60 43.19
N THR A 320 -15.63 -14.22 43.78
CA THR A 320 -15.46 -14.19 45.23
C THR A 320 -14.44 -13.14 45.66
N THR A 321 -14.54 -12.67 46.89
CA THR A 321 -13.51 -11.83 47.50
C THR A 321 -12.59 -12.71 48.33
N ALA A 322 -11.33 -12.85 47.91
CA ALA A 322 -10.33 -13.59 48.67
C ALA A 322 -9.66 -12.69 49.71
N ALA A 323 -9.53 -13.20 50.93
CA ALA A 323 -8.85 -12.54 52.04
C ALA A 323 -7.47 -13.18 52.26
N ILE A 324 -6.44 -12.63 51.63
CA ILE A 324 -5.07 -13.16 51.67
C ILE A 324 -4.37 -12.62 52.92
N ASN A 325 -4.02 -13.50 53.86
CA ASN A 325 -3.26 -13.11 55.05
C ASN A 325 -1.77 -13.08 54.72
N VAL A 326 -1.10 -11.94 54.97
CA VAL A 326 0.33 -11.77 54.75
C VAL A 326 1.00 -11.46 56.08
N SER A 327 1.94 -12.31 56.49
CA SER A 327 2.79 -12.10 57.66
C SER A 327 4.20 -11.71 57.25
N ILE A 328 4.73 -10.67 57.87
CA ILE A 328 6.05 -10.10 57.57
C ILE A 328 6.85 -9.93 58.86
N SER A 329 8.17 -10.08 58.76
CA SER A 329 9.11 -9.74 59.81
C SER A 329 10.30 -8.97 59.24
N ASP A 330 10.96 -8.19 60.08
CA ASP A 330 12.27 -7.61 59.76
C ASP A 330 13.41 -8.51 60.28
N LYS A 331 14.66 -8.04 60.15
CA LYS A 331 15.83 -8.74 60.69
C LYS A 331 16.04 -8.51 62.19
N ALA A 332 15.41 -7.49 62.78
CA ALA A 332 15.45 -7.23 64.22
C ALA A 332 14.48 -8.14 65.01
N GLY A 333 13.54 -8.79 64.30
CA GLY A 333 12.55 -9.70 64.85
C GLY A 333 11.17 -9.08 65.06
N ASN A 334 10.94 -7.82 64.66
CA ASN A 334 9.60 -7.25 64.70
C ASN A 334 8.71 -7.93 63.66
N THR A 335 7.44 -8.15 64.00
CA THR A 335 6.48 -8.83 63.12
C THR A 335 5.23 -7.99 62.92
N ALA A 336 4.63 -8.10 61.74
CA ALA A 336 3.32 -7.57 61.42
C ALA A 336 2.54 -8.58 60.57
N SER A 337 1.22 -8.50 60.60
CA SER A 337 0.35 -9.30 59.76
C SER A 337 -0.82 -8.47 59.29
N GLU A 338 -1.24 -8.67 58.04
CA GLU A 338 -2.34 -7.94 57.44
C GLU A 338 -3.14 -8.83 56.48
N THR A 339 -4.46 -8.66 56.48
CA THR A 339 -5.38 -9.34 55.56
C THR A 339 -5.68 -8.43 54.37
N LEU A 340 -5.32 -8.88 53.17
CA LEU A 340 -5.55 -8.17 51.92
C LEU A 340 -6.78 -8.76 51.21
N GLY A 341 -7.82 -7.94 51.04
CA GLY A 341 -8.99 -8.30 50.25
C GLY A 341 -8.76 -8.04 48.77
N TYR A 342 -9.01 -9.03 47.92
CA TYR A 342 -9.03 -8.88 46.46
C TYR A 342 -10.28 -9.55 45.89
N GLU A 343 -11.03 -8.81 45.06
CA GLU A 343 -12.20 -9.33 44.37
C GLU A 343 -11.78 -10.03 43.07
N PHE A 344 -12.05 -11.32 43.00
CA PHE A 344 -11.83 -12.14 41.84
C PHE A 344 -13.16 -12.33 41.12
N VAL A 345 -13.31 -11.71 39.95
CA VAL A 345 -14.50 -11.85 39.10
C VAL A 345 -14.30 -13.01 38.14
N VAL A 346 -15.10 -14.07 38.29
CA VAL A 346 -15.11 -15.20 37.36
C VAL A 346 -16.07 -14.89 36.24
N ASP A 347 -15.57 -14.97 35.00
CA ASP A 347 -16.36 -14.86 33.80
C ASP A 347 -16.50 -16.24 33.15
N ALA A 348 -17.73 -16.75 33.17
CA ALA A 348 -18.12 -18.03 32.60
C ALA A 348 -19.03 -17.89 31.37
N THR A 349 -19.33 -16.65 30.96
CA THR A 349 -20.33 -16.39 29.93
C THR A 349 -19.64 -16.31 28.57
N PRO A 350 -19.98 -17.18 27.60
CA PRO A 350 -19.40 -17.06 26.27
C PRO A 350 -19.85 -15.76 25.59
N PRO A 351 -18.98 -15.07 24.83
CA PRO A 351 -19.39 -13.93 24.04
C PRO A 351 -20.37 -14.39 22.95
N ARG A 352 -21.47 -13.67 22.76
CA ARG A 352 -22.47 -14.00 21.73
C ARG A 352 -22.30 -13.10 20.52
N LEU A 353 -22.21 -13.68 19.33
CA LEU A 353 -22.16 -12.87 18.10
C LEU A 353 -23.52 -12.18 17.87
N VAL A 354 -23.52 -10.86 17.76
CA VAL A 354 -24.71 -10.04 17.46
C VAL A 354 -24.85 -9.84 15.96
N GLN A 355 -23.80 -9.32 15.32
CA GLN A 355 -23.82 -8.98 13.89
C GLN A 355 -22.40 -8.93 13.31
N ILE A 356 -22.30 -9.23 12.01
CA ILE A 356 -21.12 -8.93 11.18
C ILE A 356 -21.53 -7.87 10.15
N GLN A 357 -20.70 -6.85 9.97
CA GLN A 357 -20.90 -5.79 8.98
C GLN A 357 -19.63 -5.54 8.16
N VAL A 358 -19.79 -5.05 6.94
CA VAL A 358 -18.70 -4.53 6.11
C VAL A 358 -18.77 -3.01 6.18
N GLU A 359 -17.74 -2.35 6.68
CA GLU A 359 -17.77 -0.90 6.94
C GLU A 359 -17.68 -0.08 5.65
N ASN A 360 -17.01 -0.61 4.62
CA ASN A 360 -16.81 0.05 3.32
C ASN A 360 -17.38 -0.75 2.13
N GLY A 361 -18.28 -1.70 2.40
CA GLY A 361 -19.00 -2.46 1.37
C GLY A 361 -20.27 -1.75 0.89
N ILE A 362 -20.80 -2.18 -0.26
CA ILE A 362 -22.04 -1.62 -0.81
C ILE A 362 -23.15 -2.67 -0.73
N ALA A 363 -24.24 -2.32 -0.04
CA ALA A 363 -25.42 -3.18 0.03
C ALA A 363 -26.11 -3.25 -1.35
N LEU A 364 -26.36 -4.47 -1.81
CA LEU A 364 -27.20 -4.77 -2.97
C LEU A 364 -28.58 -5.25 -2.49
N GLU A 365 -29.53 -5.39 -3.42
CA GLU A 365 -30.83 -6.01 -3.11
C GLU A 365 -30.66 -7.45 -2.60
N GLY A 366 -31.41 -7.82 -1.55
CA GLY A 366 -31.42 -9.18 -0.99
C GLY A 366 -30.32 -9.50 0.02
N ASP A 367 -29.87 -8.53 0.81
CA ASP A 367 -28.87 -8.66 1.90
C ASP A 367 -27.48 -9.16 1.45
N VAL A 368 -27.12 -8.93 0.18
CA VAL A 368 -25.79 -9.24 -0.36
C VAL A 368 -24.94 -7.98 -0.41
N ILE A 369 -23.72 -8.04 0.10
CA ILE A 369 -22.80 -6.90 0.09
C ILE A 369 -21.75 -7.08 -1.01
N LEU A 370 -21.61 -6.09 -1.89
CA LEU A 370 -20.55 -6.02 -2.90
C LEU A 370 -19.22 -5.65 -2.22
N VAL A 371 -18.20 -6.46 -2.45
CA VAL A 371 -16.87 -6.32 -1.84
C VAL A 371 -15.77 -6.48 -2.87
N GLY A 372 -14.71 -5.69 -2.74
CA GLY A 372 -13.54 -5.71 -3.61
C GLY A 372 -12.24 -5.95 -2.85
N SER A 373 -11.21 -5.18 -3.18
CA SER A 373 -9.92 -5.22 -2.49
C SER A 373 -9.88 -4.24 -1.32
N ASN A 374 -9.02 -4.48 -0.32
CA ASN A 374 -8.81 -3.60 0.83
C ASN A 374 -10.10 -3.30 1.64
N MET A 375 -10.88 -4.32 1.95
CA MET A 375 -12.15 -4.20 2.67
C MET A 375 -11.96 -4.21 4.19
N SER A 376 -12.86 -3.54 4.91
CA SER A 376 -12.91 -3.48 6.37
C SER A 376 -14.17 -4.15 6.89
N TYR A 377 -14.00 -5.09 7.81
CA TYR A 377 -15.07 -5.89 8.40
C TYR A 377 -15.10 -5.65 9.90
N ALA A 378 -16.31 -5.60 10.47
CA ALA A 378 -16.49 -5.49 11.91
C ALA A 378 -17.49 -6.55 12.40
N ALA A 379 -17.22 -7.14 13.56
CA ALA A 379 -18.13 -8.02 14.25
C ALA A 379 -18.42 -7.48 15.65
N GLN A 380 -19.70 -7.36 15.97
CA GLN A 380 -20.17 -6.94 17.28
C GLN A 380 -20.55 -8.16 18.11
N PHE A 381 -20.04 -8.21 19.33
CA PHE A 381 -20.30 -9.25 20.31
C PHE A 381 -21.09 -8.67 21.50
N ASP A 382 -22.03 -9.44 22.00
CA ASP A 382 -22.67 -9.23 23.30
C ASP A 382 -21.87 -10.04 24.33
N GLU A 383 -21.13 -9.31 25.16
CA GLU A 383 -20.19 -9.85 26.14
C GLU A 383 -20.24 -8.90 27.35
N ALA A 384 -20.51 -9.44 28.54
CA ALA A 384 -20.74 -8.66 29.76
C ALA A 384 -19.63 -8.80 30.81
N GLY A 385 -18.65 -9.67 30.58
CA GLY A 385 -17.55 -9.99 31.46
C GLY A 385 -16.22 -9.46 30.94
N SER A 386 -15.38 -10.37 30.45
CA SER A 386 -13.95 -10.16 30.23
C SER A 386 -13.59 -9.33 28.98
N GLY A 387 -14.55 -9.12 28.09
CA GLY A 387 -14.39 -8.45 26.82
C GLY A 387 -13.73 -9.31 25.74
N MET A 388 -13.59 -8.72 24.55
CA MET A 388 -12.94 -9.34 23.39
C MET A 388 -11.52 -8.79 23.17
N SER A 389 -10.57 -9.66 22.80
CA SER A 389 -9.20 -9.27 22.43
C SER A 389 -8.90 -9.52 20.93
N PRO A 390 -8.04 -8.70 20.29
CA PRO A 390 -7.62 -8.93 18.91
C PRO A 390 -6.92 -10.28 18.69
N GLU A 391 -6.20 -10.76 19.70
CA GLU A 391 -5.42 -11.99 19.64
C GLU A 391 -6.28 -13.26 19.63
N GLN A 392 -7.51 -13.17 20.17
CA GLN A 392 -8.46 -14.28 20.34
C GLN A 392 -9.71 -14.14 19.46
N ALA A 393 -9.91 -13.00 18.80
CA ALA A 393 -10.99 -12.80 17.82
C ALA A 393 -10.54 -13.21 16.41
N PHE A 394 -11.19 -14.23 15.84
CA PHE A 394 -10.87 -14.78 14.53
C PHE A 394 -12.07 -14.75 13.58
N MET A 395 -11.84 -14.35 12.33
CA MET A 395 -12.84 -14.42 11.26
C MET A 395 -12.41 -15.42 10.18
N ASP A 396 -13.39 -16.13 9.64
CA ASP A 396 -13.29 -17.06 8.53
C ASP A 396 -13.57 -16.33 7.21
N PHE A 397 -12.50 -16.06 6.47
CA PHE A 397 -12.52 -15.49 5.12
C PHE A 397 -12.30 -16.55 4.04
N SER A 398 -12.48 -17.84 4.34
CA SER A 398 -12.26 -18.92 3.36
C SER A 398 -13.10 -18.76 2.09
N GLY A 399 -14.30 -18.19 2.21
CA GLY A 399 -15.15 -17.86 1.06
C GLY A 399 -14.61 -16.73 0.16
N VAL A 400 -13.67 -15.93 0.65
CA VAL A 400 -13.22 -14.68 0.01
C VAL A 400 -11.73 -14.68 -0.33
N ASN A 401 -10.85 -15.28 0.46
CA ASN A 401 -9.40 -15.32 0.17
C ASN A 401 -8.68 -16.59 0.63
N SER A 402 -9.43 -17.68 0.84
CA SER A 402 -8.95 -18.99 1.30
C SER A 402 -8.38 -19.03 2.73
N ASN A 403 -8.36 -17.92 3.48
CA ASN A 403 -7.93 -17.92 4.88
C ASN A 403 -9.10 -18.16 5.82
N SER A 404 -9.16 -19.32 6.44
CA SER A 404 -10.23 -19.64 7.39
C SER A 404 -10.03 -19.07 8.80
N ARG A 405 -8.87 -18.45 9.07
CA ARG A 405 -8.49 -18.01 10.42
C ARG A 405 -7.64 -16.75 10.38
N VAL A 406 -8.29 -15.59 10.39
CA VAL A 406 -7.64 -14.28 10.40
C VAL A 406 -7.91 -13.57 11.71
N LYS A 407 -6.84 -13.10 12.40
CA LYS A 407 -6.94 -12.33 13.64
C LYS A 407 -7.51 -10.94 13.38
N ALA A 408 -8.30 -10.42 14.33
CA ALA A 408 -8.72 -9.03 14.30
C ALA A 408 -7.51 -8.10 14.45
N ASN A 409 -7.58 -6.93 13.82
CA ASN A 409 -6.59 -5.86 13.98
C ASN A 409 -6.79 -5.12 15.30
N GLU A 410 -8.05 -4.90 15.70
CA GLU A 410 -8.41 -4.26 16.96
C GLU A 410 -9.76 -4.76 17.49
N CYS A 411 -9.95 -4.69 18.81
CA CYS A 411 -11.22 -4.93 19.48
C CYS A 411 -11.43 -3.82 20.52
N ARG A 412 -12.58 -3.11 20.46
CA ARG A 412 -12.96 -2.06 21.41
C ARG A 412 -14.45 -2.16 21.71
N ALA A 413 -14.82 -2.10 22.99
CA ALA A 413 -16.22 -2.17 23.44
C ALA A 413 -16.99 -3.33 22.77
N ASN A 414 -16.39 -4.52 22.75
CA ASN A 414 -16.92 -5.74 22.14
C ASN A 414 -17.17 -5.68 20.62
N VAL A 415 -16.56 -4.72 19.93
CA VAL A 415 -16.52 -4.67 18.46
C VAL A 415 -15.10 -4.96 18.00
N CYS A 416 -14.92 -6.04 17.25
CA CYS A 416 -13.64 -6.41 16.65
C CYS A 416 -13.62 -6.07 15.16
N ARG A 417 -12.49 -5.57 14.65
CA ARG A 417 -12.31 -5.14 13.25
C ARG A 417 -11.19 -5.90 12.55
N TRP A 418 -11.42 -6.21 11.27
CA TRP A 418 -10.45 -6.75 10.33
C TRP A 418 -10.29 -5.76 9.18
N LEU A 419 -9.09 -5.21 9.03
CA LEU A 419 -8.78 -4.13 8.10
C LEU A 419 -7.92 -4.65 6.95
N GLY A 420 -8.15 -4.11 5.76
CA GLY A 420 -7.33 -4.39 4.57
C GLY A 420 -7.41 -5.83 4.10
N VAL A 421 -8.59 -6.43 4.15
CA VAL A 421 -8.82 -7.80 3.69
C VAL A 421 -9.17 -7.76 2.21
N ASP A 422 -8.30 -8.37 1.40
CA ASP A 422 -8.52 -8.48 -0.05
C ASP A 422 -9.43 -9.66 -0.41
N SER A 423 -10.32 -9.42 -1.37
CA SER A 423 -11.15 -10.45 -1.98
C SER A 423 -10.48 -11.08 -3.20
N ARG A 424 -10.40 -12.42 -3.21
CA ARG A 424 -9.83 -13.24 -4.29
C ARG A 424 -10.90 -14.21 -4.78
N GLY A 425 -11.31 -14.05 -6.03
CA GLY A 425 -12.29 -14.93 -6.66
C GLY A 425 -12.66 -14.46 -8.05
N ALA A 426 -13.50 -15.26 -8.73
CA ALA A 426 -14.07 -14.85 -10.00
C ALA A 426 -14.97 -13.61 -9.79
N ASN A 427 -14.88 -12.64 -10.71
CA ASN A 427 -15.74 -11.47 -10.68
C ASN A 427 -17.22 -11.90 -10.70
N GLY A 428 -18.03 -11.33 -9.81
CA GLY A 428 -19.41 -11.72 -9.59
C GLY A 428 -19.59 -13.06 -8.89
N ALA A 429 -18.60 -13.66 -8.24
CA ALA A 429 -18.83 -14.85 -7.41
C ALA A 429 -19.56 -14.47 -6.11
N THR A 430 -20.44 -15.36 -5.61
CA THR A 430 -20.99 -15.23 -4.25
C THR A 430 -20.08 -15.94 -3.25
N ALA A 431 -19.78 -15.26 -2.15
CA ALA A 431 -18.98 -15.77 -1.04
C ALA A 431 -19.75 -15.64 0.27
N SER A 432 -19.28 -16.29 1.33
CA SER A 432 -19.80 -16.03 2.68
C SER A 432 -18.68 -16.04 3.69
N ILE A 433 -18.77 -15.14 4.67
CA ILE A 433 -17.81 -15.03 5.77
C ILE A 433 -18.52 -15.19 7.10
N GLY A 434 -17.79 -15.57 8.14
CA GLY A 434 -18.35 -15.72 9.47
C GLY A 434 -17.26 -15.63 10.53
N ILE A 435 -17.65 -15.56 11.80
CA ILE A 435 -16.70 -15.71 12.89
C ILE A 435 -16.21 -17.14 12.94
N ASN A 436 -14.89 -17.31 13.10
CA ASN A 436 -14.31 -18.63 13.26
C ASN A 436 -14.71 -19.21 14.64
N PRO A 437 -15.15 -20.47 14.74
CA PRO A 437 -15.58 -21.09 16.00
C PRO A 437 -14.52 -21.19 17.10
N GLU A 438 -13.23 -20.97 16.78
CA GLU A 438 -12.14 -20.87 17.75
C GLU A 438 -12.04 -19.50 18.42
N THR A 439 -12.87 -18.53 18.04
CA THR A 439 -12.92 -17.22 18.70
C THR A 439 -13.30 -17.38 20.16
N THR A 440 -12.55 -16.72 21.03
CA THR A 440 -12.85 -16.67 22.47
C THR A 440 -12.85 -15.23 22.97
N ASP A 441 -13.47 -15.00 24.12
CA ASP A 441 -13.21 -13.81 24.92
C ASP A 441 -11.79 -13.82 25.52
N VAL A 442 -11.47 -12.81 26.34
CA VAL A 442 -10.18 -12.66 27.00
C VAL A 442 -9.84 -13.86 27.91
N VAL A 443 -10.84 -14.43 28.59
CA VAL A 443 -10.62 -15.53 29.55
C VAL A 443 -10.69 -16.92 28.91
N GLY A 444 -11.07 -17.03 27.63
CA GLY A 444 -11.07 -18.27 26.86
C GLY A 444 -12.44 -18.94 26.70
N ASN A 445 -13.54 -18.28 27.08
CA ASN A 445 -14.87 -18.78 26.78
C ASN A 445 -15.10 -18.69 25.26
N ARG A 446 -15.43 -19.82 24.63
CA ARG A 446 -15.66 -19.89 23.18
C ARG A 446 -16.92 -19.12 22.79
N VAL A 447 -16.85 -18.40 21.68
CA VAL A 447 -17.99 -17.64 21.15
C VAL A 447 -19.21 -18.54 20.94
N ASP A 448 -20.37 -18.06 21.37
CA ASP A 448 -21.67 -18.60 20.96
C ASP A 448 -22.09 -17.92 19.66
N LEU A 449 -22.07 -18.69 18.57
CA LEU A 449 -22.50 -18.21 17.25
C LEU A 449 -24.03 -18.24 17.09
N GLY A 450 -24.77 -18.94 17.97
CA GLY A 450 -26.22 -19.09 17.84
C GLY A 450 -26.68 -19.54 16.44
N GLU A 451 -27.79 -18.96 15.97
CA GLU A 451 -28.27 -19.08 14.57
C GLU A 451 -27.68 -18.00 13.64
N ALA A 452 -26.61 -17.29 14.03
CA ALA A 452 -26.09 -16.18 13.24
C ALA A 452 -25.66 -16.65 11.84
N GLU A 453 -26.37 -16.16 10.82
CA GLU A 453 -26.07 -16.49 9.43
C GLU A 453 -24.69 -15.93 9.03
N LYS A 454 -23.95 -16.70 8.24
CA LYS A 454 -22.75 -16.19 7.57
C LYS A 454 -23.16 -15.00 6.69
N LEU A 455 -22.37 -13.93 6.74
CA LEU A 455 -22.60 -12.75 5.91
C LEU A 455 -22.33 -13.09 4.44
N LYS A 456 -23.34 -12.89 3.58
CA LYS A 456 -23.26 -13.17 2.14
C LYS A 456 -22.65 -11.99 1.40
N LEU A 457 -21.63 -12.28 0.59
CA LEU A 457 -20.87 -11.28 -0.15
C LEU A 457 -20.93 -11.59 -1.64
N ARG A 458 -20.83 -10.56 -2.48
CA ARG A 458 -20.60 -10.65 -3.93
C ARG A 458 -19.24 -10.04 -4.23
N LEU A 459 -18.37 -10.78 -4.89
CA LEU A 459 -17.00 -10.33 -5.16
C LEU A 459 -16.96 -9.52 -6.45
N ASP A 460 -16.34 -8.34 -6.40
CA ASP A 460 -15.96 -7.56 -7.58
C ASP A 460 -14.45 -7.34 -7.60
N THR A 461 -13.79 -8.04 -8.52
CA THR A 461 -12.32 -8.12 -8.62
C THR A 461 -11.76 -7.47 -9.88
N GLN A 462 -12.59 -6.83 -10.70
CA GLN A 462 -12.17 -6.23 -11.96
C GLN A 462 -12.34 -4.72 -11.91
N ALA A 463 -11.35 -3.99 -12.43
CA ALA A 463 -11.49 -2.56 -12.64
C ALA A 463 -12.42 -2.27 -13.83
N PRO A 464 -13.04 -1.07 -13.87
CA PRO A 464 -13.83 -0.61 -15.01
C PRO A 464 -13.09 -0.79 -16.34
N ARG A 465 -13.76 -1.37 -17.33
CA ARG A 465 -13.17 -1.60 -18.65
C ARG A 465 -13.42 -0.43 -19.57
N LEU A 466 -12.38 0.34 -19.90
CA LEU A 466 -12.50 1.47 -20.83
C LEU A 466 -12.77 0.99 -22.27
N LYS A 467 -13.88 1.44 -22.87
CA LYS A 467 -14.25 1.17 -24.28
C LYS A 467 -13.84 2.31 -25.21
N GLY A 468 -13.89 3.55 -24.73
CA GLY A 468 -13.54 4.74 -25.52
C GLY A 468 -13.33 5.95 -24.64
N ILE A 469 -12.48 6.87 -25.09
CA ILE A 469 -12.22 8.15 -24.42
C ILE A 469 -11.92 9.23 -25.46
N ASN A 470 -12.71 10.30 -25.41
CA ASN A 470 -12.58 11.46 -26.26
C ASN A 470 -12.31 12.70 -25.40
N MET A 471 -11.53 13.61 -25.95
CA MET A 471 -11.14 14.85 -25.28
C MET A 471 -11.35 15.99 -26.26
N THR A 472 -12.13 16.98 -25.84
CA THR A 472 -12.59 18.06 -26.72
C THR A 472 -12.41 19.43 -26.04
N PRO A 473 -11.85 20.44 -26.73
CA PRO A 473 -11.85 21.81 -26.23
C PRO A 473 -13.28 22.38 -26.21
N THR A 474 -13.60 23.13 -25.15
CA THR A 474 -14.96 23.58 -24.83
C THR A 474 -15.23 25.07 -25.15
N THR A 475 -14.33 25.75 -25.85
CA THR A 475 -14.45 27.19 -26.17
C THR A 475 -15.01 27.47 -27.58
N ASP A 476 -15.74 28.59 -27.69
CA ASP A 476 -16.47 29.02 -28.90
C ASP A 476 -15.60 29.71 -29.97
N ASN A 477 -14.43 30.25 -29.61
CA ASN A 477 -13.53 30.95 -30.53
C ASN A 477 -12.43 30.02 -31.06
N ARG A 478 -12.80 29.12 -31.97
CA ARG A 478 -11.87 28.15 -32.57
C ARG A 478 -11.04 28.78 -33.68
N LEU A 479 -9.79 29.11 -33.37
CA LEU A 479 -8.72 29.32 -34.36
C LEU A 479 -8.14 27.94 -34.74
N GLY A 480 -8.87 27.20 -35.58
CA GLY A 480 -8.46 25.89 -36.11
C GLY A 480 -9.03 24.63 -35.40
N PRO A 481 -9.01 23.45 -36.05
CA PRO A 481 -9.57 22.22 -35.51
C PRO A 481 -8.64 21.51 -34.50
N GLY A 482 -9.07 21.43 -33.23
CA GLY A 482 -8.53 20.49 -32.25
C GLY A 482 -7.38 20.97 -31.36
N GLU A 483 -6.90 22.21 -31.54
CA GLU A 483 -5.89 22.81 -30.66
C GLU A 483 -6.52 23.30 -29.34
N VAL A 484 -5.77 23.24 -28.25
CA VAL A 484 -6.18 23.75 -26.93
C VAL A 484 -5.36 25.01 -26.64
N LEU A 485 -6.02 26.14 -26.45
CA LEU A 485 -5.38 27.43 -26.17
C LEU A 485 -5.34 27.71 -24.67
N GLN A 486 -4.38 28.54 -24.26
CA GLN A 486 -4.35 29.10 -22.91
C GLN A 486 -5.71 29.75 -22.57
N GLU A 487 -6.21 29.48 -21.37
CA GLU A 487 -7.53 29.83 -20.84
C GLU A 487 -8.71 28.99 -21.39
N ASP A 488 -8.48 28.05 -22.30
CA ASP A 488 -9.51 27.08 -22.69
C ASP A 488 -9.78 26.08 -21.57
N SER A 489 -10.98 25.50 -21.60
CA SER A 489 -11.35 24.31 -20.83
C SER A 489 -11.45 23.11 -21.77
N VAL A 490 -11.16 21.92 -21.25
CA VAL A 490 -11.22 20.65 -21.97
C VAL A 490 -12.28 19.75 -21.32
N SER A 491 -13.21 19.26 -22.14
CA SER A 491 -14.19 18.24 -21.76
C SER A 491 -13.69 16.86 -22.18
N ILE A 492 -13.52 15.97 -21.21
CA ILE A 492 -13.18 14.56 -21.39
C ILE A 492 -14.47 13.75 -21.25
N GLU A 493 -14.79 12.96 -22.26
CA GLU A 493 -15.89 12.01 -22.26
C GLU A 493 -15.34 10.59 -22.40
N ALA A 494 -15.62 9.74 -21.41
CA ALA A 494 -15.18 8.33 -21.38
C ALA A 494 -16.38 7.39 -21.28
N ILE A 495 -16.29 6.27 -22.00
CA ILE A 495 -17.28 5.19 -22.02
C ILE A 495 -16.65 3.96 -21.39
N LEU A 496 -17.23 3.46 -20.30
CA LEU A 496 -16.74 2.33 -19.53
C LEU A 496 -17.78 1.21 -19.44
N ASP A 497 -17.29 -0.01 -19.37
CA ASP A 497 -18.07 -1.24 -19.15
C ASP A 497 -17.77 -1.73 -17.74
N GLU A 498 -18.76 -1.60 -16.87
CA GLU A 498 -18.65 -1.92 -15.44
C GLU A 498 -20.00 -2.46 -14.91
N TYR A 499 -19.92 -3.58 -14.20
CA TYR A 499 -21.04 -4.25 -13.56
C TYR A 499 -21.44 -3.57 -12.24
N SER A 500 -20.48 -2.98 -11.52
CA SER A 500 -20.69 -2.25 -10.26
C SER A 500 -21.79 -1.18 -10.34
N PRO A 501 -22.49 -0.89 -9.22
CA PRO A 501 -23.61 0.05 -9.18
C PRO A 501 -23.21 1.52 -9.30
N ALA A 502 -21.91 1.83 -9.17
CA ALA A 502 -21.35 3.16 -9.33
C ALA A 502 -19.96 3.10 -9.99
N VAL A 503 -19.66 4.10 -10.81
CA VAL A 503 -18.32 4.40 -11.32
C VAL A 503 -18.02 5.84 -10.98
N TYR A 504 -16.76 6.11 -10.64
CA TYR A 504 -16.23 7.42 -10.38
C TYR A 504 -15.06 7.69 -11.32
N ALA A 505 -14.83 8.96 -11.62
CA ALA A 505 -13.76 9.39 -12.51
C ALA A 505 -13.09 10.62 -11.93
N ARG A 506 -11.77 10.74 -12.08
CA ARG A 506 -11.03 11.96 -11.77
C ARG A 506 -9.88 12.17 -12.73
N ALA A 507 -9.53 13.41 -13.00
CA ALA A 507 -8.40 13.76 -13.86
C ALA A 507 -7.49 14.78 -13.18
N ASP A 508 -6.19 14.56 -13.33
CA ASP A 508 -5.14 15.42 -12.79
C ASP A 508 -4.63 16.38 -13.87
N PHE A 509 -5.02 17.65 -13.74
CA PHE A 509 -4.59 18.74 -14.60
C PHE A 509 -3.49 19.59 -13.95
N SER A 510 -2.80 19.07 -12.93
CA SER A 510 -1.80 19.81 -12.16
C SER A 510 -0.72 20.43 -13.04
N ARG A 511 -0.35 19.75 -14.13
CA ARG A 511 0.61 20.25 -15.13
C ARG A 511 0.20 21.58 -15.78
N PHE A 512 -1.10 21.84 -15.90
CA PHE A 512 -1.65 22.95 -16.67
C PHE A 512 -2.40 23.99 -15.82
N SER A 513 -2.96 23.58 -14.67
CA SER A 513 -3.82 24.41 -13.81
C SER A 513 -3.72 24.12 -12.30
N ASN A 514 -2.81 23.25 -11.84
CA ASN A 514 -2.68 22.84 -10.43
C ASN A 514 -3.94 22.22 -9.77
N GLU A 515 -4.93 21.76 -10.55
CA GLU A 515 -6.18 21.20 -10.01
C GLU A 515 -6.40 19.72 -10.34
N LEU A 516 -6.95 18.98 -9.36
CA LEU A 516 -7.53 17.65 -9.54
C LEU A 516 -9.04 17.79 -9.66
N VAL A 517 -9.61 17.26 -10.74
CA VAL A 517 -11.03 17.45 -11.07
C VAL A 517 -11.77 16.13 -11.00
N GLU A 518 -12.86 16.09 -10.25
CA GLU A 518 -13.78 14.95 -10.21
C GLU A 518 -14.77 15.00 -11.39
N GLY A 519 -15.02 13.84 -11.99
CA GLY A 519 -15.95 13.62 -13.07
C GLY A 519 -17.35 13.25 -12.60
N ARG A 520 -18.31 13.40 -13.50
CA ARG A 520 -19.67 12.89 -13.32
C ARG A 520 -19.87 11.66 -14.18
N CYS A 521 -20.23 10.54 -13.55
CA CYS A 521 -20.49 9.30 -14.24
C CYS A 521 -21.98 8.93 -14.11
N SER A 522 -22.59 8.53 -15.22
CA SER A 522 -23.97 8.04 -15.27
C SER A 522 -24.04 6.82 -16.18
N LYS A 523 -24.82 5.81 -15.76
CA LYS A 523 -25.07 4.62 -16.58
C LYS A 523 -26.11 4.94 -17.66
N ASP A 524 -25.83 4.59 -18.91
CA ASP A 524 -26.77 4.72 -20.02
C ASP A 524 -27.75 3.53 -19.98
N ASP A 525 -29.05 3.83 -19.89
CA ASP A 525 -30.12 2.84 -19.79
C ASP A 525 -30.24 1.93 -21.02
N LYS A 526 -29.72 2.34 -22.20
CA LYS A 526 -29.87 1.58 -23.44
C LYS A 526 -28.81 0.50 -23.61
N ASP A 527 -27.56 0.85 -23.34
CA ASP A 527 -26.39 -0.01 -23.61
C ASP A 527 -25.79 -0.61 -22.33
N GLY A 528 -26.23 -0.14 -21.15
CA GLY A 528 -25.70 -0.57 -19.85
C GLY A 528 -24.28 -0.09 -19.56
N LEU A 529 -23.72 0.80 -20.41
CA LEU A 529 -22.38 1.35 -20.27
C LEU A 529 -22.38 2.61 -19.41
N TRP A 530 -21.27 2.87 -18.72
CA TRP A 530 -21.05 4.07 -17.95
C TRP A 530 -20.47 5.18 -18.81
N LYS A 531 -21.13 6.34 -18.83
CA LYS A 531 -20.64 7.55 -19.46
C LYS A 531 -20.12 8.50 -18.37
N CYS A 532 -18.81 8.77 -18.39
CA CYS A 532 -18.15 9.69 -17.47
C CYS A 532 -17.71 10.96 -18.19
N THR A 533 -18.07 12.11 -17.65
CA THR A 533 -17.68 13.43 -18.17
C THR A 533 -16.86 14.20 -17.14
N ILE A 534 -15.68 14.68 -17.53
CA ILE A 534 -14.79 15.51 -16.71
C ILE A 534 -14.53 16.81 -17.46
N ASN A 535 -14.86 17.94 -16.86
CA ASN A 535 -14.63 19.26 -17.45
C ASN A 535 -13.47 19.93 -16.71
N SER A 536 -12.37 20.21 -17.42
CA SER A 536 -11.22 20.88 -16.82
C SER A 536 -11.56 22.34 -16.44
N PRO A 537 -10.86 22.91 -15.44
CA PRO A 537 -10.79 24.36 -15.29
C PRO A 537 -10.11 24.99 -16.51
N LYS A 538 -10.05 26.33 -16.52
CA LYS A 538 -9.27 27.06 -17.52
C LYS A 538 -7.79 26.70 -17.36
N LEU A 539 -7.13 26.36 -18.47
CA LEU A 539 -5.74 25.93 -18.46
C LEU A 539 -4.79 27.13 -18.57
N GLU A 540 -3.87 27.29 -17.62
CA GLU A 540 -3.08 28.53 -17.48
C GLU A 540 -1.64 28.42 -17.99
N SER A 541 -1.04 27.23 -17.88
CA SER A 541 0.39 27.00 -18.13
C SER A 541 0.65 26.33 -19.48
N PRO A 542 1.02 27.08 -20.54
CA PRO A 542 1.23 26.53 -21.88
C PRO A 542 2.39 25.52 -21.93
N GLY A 543 2.33 24.64 -22.92
CA GLY A 543 3.31 23.60 -23.19
C GLY A 543 2.67 22.23 -23.41
N LYS A 544 3.52 21.21 -23.65
CA LYS A 544 3.12 19.81 -23.77
C LYS A 544 3.14 19.10 -22.42
N GLY A 545 2.15 18.25 -22.18
CA GLY A 545 2.07 17.46 -20.96
C GLY A 545 1.00 16.37 -21.01
N GLU A 546 1.16 15.38 -20.13
CA GLU A 546 0.17 14.31 -19.96
C GLU A 546 -0.83 14.69 -18.87
N VAL A 547 -2.12 14.48 -19.13
CA VAL A 547 -3.18 14.43 -18.13
C VAL A 547 -3.41 12.99 -17.74
N THR A 548 -3.35 12.71 -16.44
CA THR A 548 -3.64 11.38 -15.89
C THR A 548 -5.10 11.32 -15.49
N ILE A 549 -5.83 10.35 -16.02
CA ILE A 549 -7.27 10.16 -15.84
C ILE A 549 -7.46 8.80 -15.18
N GLU A 550 -8.14 8.78 -14.05
CA GLU A 550 -8.39 7.59 -13.26
C GLU A 550 -9.89 7.33 -13.16
N PHE A 551 -10.28 6.09 -13.41
CA PHE A 551 -11.64 5.60 -13.21
C PHE A 551 -11.60 4.51 -12.15
N TYR A 552 -12.57 4.55 -11.23
CA TYR A 552 -12.68 3.56 -10.18
C TYR A 552 -14.14 3.19 -9.92
N ASP A 553 -14.38 1.93 -9.62
CA ASP A 553 -15.72 1.44 -9.33
C ASP A 553 -16.13 1.69 -7.87
N ALA A 554 -17.29 1.16 -7.52
CA ALA A 554 -17.92 1.28 -6.24
C ALA A 554 -17.15 0.55 -5.10
N VAL A 555 -16.30 -0.42 -5.43
CA VAL A 555 -15.42 -1.15 -4.50
C VAL A 555 -13.94 -0.82 -4.70
N ASN A 556 -13.66 0.33 -5.33
CA ASN A 556 -12.35 0.92 -5.50
C ASN A 556 -11.35 0.13 -6.38
N ASN A 557 -11.80 -0.72 -7.30
CA ASN A 557 -10.94 -1.23 -8.37
C ASN A 557 -10.67 -0.11 -9.38
N ARG A 558 -9.41 0.06 -9.81
CA ARG A 558 -8.93 1.25 -10.54
C ARG A 558 -8.37 0.94 -11.93
N VAL A 559 -8.64 1.81 -12.88
CA VAL A 559 -7.96 1.88 -14.19
C VAL A 559 -7.45 3.31 -14.42
N THR A 560 -6.21 3.42 -14.89
CA THR A 560 -5.56 4.72 -15.14
C THR A 560 -5.17 4.83 -16.61
N VAL A 561 -5.48 5.98 -17.21
CA VAL A 561 -5.19 6.31 -18.61
C VAL A 561 -4.52 7.66 -18.69
N LYS A 562 -3.53 7.79 -19.58
CA LYS A 562 -2.82 9.05 -19.83
C LYS A 562 -3.18 9.60 -21.20
N LYS A 563 -3.40 10.90 -21.29
CA LYS A 563 -3.65 11.61 -22.55
C LYS A 563 -2.77 12.84 -22.66
N GLU A 564 -2.11 12.99 -23.80
CA GLU A 564 -1.29 14.18 -24.08
C GLU A 564 -2.18 15.36 -24.47
N ILE A 565 -1.88 16.52 -23.88
CA ILE A 565 -2.43 17.82 -24.25
C ILE A 565 -1.27 18.72 -24.68
N ASN A 566 -1.46 19.44 -25.78
CA ASN A 566 -0.58 20.50 -26.23
C ASN A 566 -1.29 21.84 -26.01
N LEU A 567 -0.95 22.55 -24.93
CA LEU A 567 -1.57 23.83 -24.60
C LEU A 567 -0.76 24.97 -25.24
N LEU A 568 -1.34 25.65 -26.21
CA LEU A 568 -0.66 26.74 -26.93
C LEU A 568 -0.88 28.07 -26.20
N ALA A 569 0.18 28.88 -26.07
CA ALA A 569 0.09 30.20 -25.45
C ALA A 569 -0.59 31.20 -26.40
N LYS A 570 -1.32 32.18 -25.84
CA LYS A 570 -1.87 33.28 -26.63
C LYS A 570 -0.84 34.40 -26.76
N ASN A 571 -0.57 34.84 -27.98
CA ASN A 571 0.14 36.10 -28.24
C ASN A 571 -0.88 37.20 -28.56
N THR A 572 -0.94 38.21 -27.69
CA THR A 572 -1.88 39.33 -27.77
C THR A 572 -1.29 40.59 -28.40
N ALA A 573 -0.15 40.49 -29.09
CA ALA A 573 0.42 41.59 -29.85
C ALA A 573 -0.66 42.23 -30.76
N GLU A 574 -0.79 43.57 -30.69
CA GLU A 574 -1.81 44.30 -31.46
C GLU A 574 -1.55 44.22 -32.98
N ASN A 575 -0.27 44.19 -33.39
CA ASN A 575 0.15 44.07 -34.79
C ASN A 575 1.23 42.97 -34.89
N PRO A 576 0.84 41.70 -35.09
CA PRO A 576 1.81 40.64 -35.37
C PRO A 576 2.47 40.85 -36.75
N ASP A 577 3.75 40.48 -36.85
CA ASP A 577 4.58 40.71 -38.04
C ASP A 577 5.46 39.48 -38.32
N TYR A 578 4.83 38.41 -38.77
CA TYR A 578 5.43 37.09 -39.00
C TYR A 578 5.67 36.76 -40.47
N TRP A 579 4.98 37.43 -41.38
CA TRP A 579 5.04 37.19 -42.81
C TRP A 579 5.58 38.42 -43.55
N VAL A 580 6.06 38.19 -44.76
CA VAL A 580 6.37 39.24 -45.71
C VAL A 580 5.95 38.77 -47.09
N LEU A 581 5.41 39.69 -47.88
CA LEU A 581 5.18 39.48 -49.29
C LEU A 581 6.51 39.32 -50.05
N ASP A 582 6.77 38.13 -50.60
CA ASP A 582 7.94 37.82 -51.42
C ASP A 582 7.72 38.20 -52.89
N GLY A 583 6.47 38.08 -53.37
CA GLY A 583 6.06 38.55 -54.70
C GLY A 583 4.59 38.29 -55.03
N ILE A 584 4.13 38.90 -56.12
CA ILE A 584 2.79 38.66 -56.68
C ILE A 584 2.94 38.43 -58.19
N GLU A 585 2.48 37.28 -58.69
CA GLU A 585 2.42 36.96 -60.11
C GLU A 585 0.98 36.97 -60.62
N ARG A 586 0.75 37.44 -61.84
CA ARG A 586 -0.59 37.61 -62.42
C ARG A 586 -0.81 36.68 -63.61
N MET A 587 -1.98 36.04 -63.67
CA MET A 587 -2.42 35.25 -64.81
C MET A 587 -3.89 35.54 -65.17
N PRO A 588 -4.23 35.86 -66.44
CA PRO A 588 -3.32 36.11 -67.56
C PRO A 588 -2.52 37.41 -67.38
N GLU A 589 -1.37 37.51 -68.06
CA GLU A 589 -0.52 38.70 -67.99
C GLU A 589 -1.26 39.94 -68.53
N PHE A 590 -2.11 39.84 -69.54
CA PHE A 590 -2.92 40.97 -70.00
C PHE A 590 -4.35 40.53 -70.30
N VAL A 591 -5.32 41.43 -70.11
CA VAL A 591 -6.73 41.20 -70.43
C VAL A 591 -7.12 41.99 -71.68
N ASP A 592 -7.69 41.33 -72.69
CA ASP A 592 -8.11 42.01 -73.91
C ASP A 592 -9.36 42.86 -73.64
N ARG A 593 -9.24 44.17 -73.86
CA ARG A 593 -10.31 45.11 -73.61
C ARG A 593 -11.52 44.86 -74.51
N GLN A 594 -11.33 44.44 -75.76
CA GLN A 594 -12.44 44.25 -76.70
C GLN A 594 -13.39 43.16 -76.23
N THR A 595 -12.90 42.19 -75.46
CA THR A 595 -13.68 41.06 -75.00
C THR A 595 -14.28 41.27 -73.59
N THR A 596 -13.73 42.19 -72.78
CA THR A 596 -14.26 42.50 -71.42
C THR A 596 -15.70 42.99 -71.39
N GLY A 597 -16.19 43.61 -72.48
CA GLY A 597 -17.60 43.98 -72.63
C GLY A 597 -18.53 42.79 -72.88
N PHE A 598 -17.99 41.62 -73.24
CA PHE A 598 -18.75 40.42 -73.61
C PHE A 598 -18.71 39.33 -72.55
N TYR A 599 -17.59 39.19 -71.82
CA TYR A 599 -17.35 38.14 -70.83
C TYR A 599 -16.89 38.69 -69.48
N GLU A 600 -17.16 37.94 -68.42
CA GLU A 600 -16.56 38.15 -67.11
C GLU A 600 -15.19 37.46 -67.09
N TYR A 601 -14.12 38.24 -66.94
CA TYR A 601 -12.76 37.73 -66.90
C TYR A 601 -12.36 37.41 -65.46
N ARG A 602 -11.72 36.27 -65.25
CA ARG A 602 -11.05 35.95 -63.98
C ARG A 602 -9.56 36.21 -64.13
N VAL A 603 -9.02 37.04 -63.25
CA VAL A 603 -7.59 37.29 -63.14
C VAL A 603 -7.12 36.70 -61.82
N TYR A 604 -6.12 35.83 -61.91
CA TYR A 604 -5.55 35.11 -60.79
C TYR A 604 -4.26 35.84 -60.38
N PHE A 605 -4.15 36.14 -59.11
CA PHE A 605 -2.93 36.67 -58.49
C PHE A 605 -2.36 35.59 -57.59
N HIS A 606 -1.22 35.03 -57.97
CA HIS A 606 -0.44 34.13 -57.16
C HIS A 606 0.37 34.97 -56.17
N VAL A 607 0.00 34.91 -54.90
CA VAL A 607 0.66 35.67 -53.82
C VAL A 607 1.68 34.74 -53.19
N MET A 608 2.94 35.15 -53.12
CA MET A 608 4.00 34.38 -52.46
C MET A 608 4.31 35.02 -51.11
N LEU A 609 4.00 34.33 -50.02
CA LEU A 609 4.29 34.76 -48.65
C LEU A 609 5.52 34.03 -48.14
N LYS A 610 6.36 34.75 -47.39
CA LYS A 610 7.54 34.18 -46.75
C LYS A 610 7.53 34.44 -45.26
N ALA A 611 7.66 33.39 -44.46
CA ALA A 611 7.80 33.52 -43.02
C ALA A 611 9.09 34.28 -42.66
N LYS A 612 9.00 35.33 -41.85
CA LYS A 612 10.14 36.09 -41.32
C LYS A 612 11.00 35.28 -40.36
N SER A 613 10.38 34.31 -39.67
CA SER A 613 11.05 33.45 -38.69
C SER A 613 10.72 31.97 -38.92
N PRO A 614 11.70 31.06 -38.76
CA PRO A 614 11.47 29.63 -38.88
C PRO A 614 10.50 29.12 -37.79
N GLY A 615 9.62 28.19 -38.15
CA GLY A 615 8.60 27.66 -37.23
C GLY A 615 7.31 28.48 -37.15
N THR A 616 7.12 29.42 -38.08
CA THR A 616 5.83 30.09 -38.31
C THR A 616 5.00 29.24 -39.28
N SER A 617 3.72 29.05 -38.99
CA SER A 617 2.78 28.38 -39.88
C SER A 617 1.44 29.09 -39.87
N ILE A 618 0.78 29.15 -41.02
CA ILE A 618 -0.53 29.80 -41.17
C ILE A 618 -1.62 28.87 -40.65
N LEU A 619 -2.51 29.40 -39.81
CA LEU A 619 -3.66 28.68 -39.24
C LEU A 619 -4.95 28.97 -40.00
N GLU A 620 -5.14 30.23 -40.38
CA GLU A 620 -6.31 30.71 -41.11
C GLU A 620 -5.91 31.92 -41.96
N GLN A 621 -6.47 32.03 -43.16
CA GLN A 621 -6.28 33.18 -44.05
C GLN A 621 -7.62 33.72 -44.51
N LYS A 622 -7.71 35.05 -44.56
CA LYS A 622 -8.92 35.71 -45.05
C LYS A 622 -8.57 36.93 -45.86
N LEU A 623 -9.25 37.10 -46.99
CA LEU A 623 -9.12 38.32 -47.79
C LEU A 623 -10.11 39.35 -47.25
N ALA A 624 -9.61 40.50 -46.82
CA ALA A 624 -10.42 41.65 -46.44
C ALA A 624 -11.05 42.31 -47.68
N GLU A 625 -11.93 43.29 -47.47
CA GLU A 625 -12.54 44.03 -48.57
C GLU A 625 -11.47 44.79 -49.35
N CYS A 626 -11.42 44.57 -50.68
CA CYS A 626 -10.53 45.30 -51.56
C CYS A 626 -10.97 46.76 -51.73
N GLU A 627 -10.02 47.69 -51.80
CA GLU A 627 -10.21 49.10 -52.11
C GLU A 627 -9.61 49.48 -53.47
N GLY A 628 -9.92 50.68 -53.99
CA GLY A 628 -9.42 51.17 -55.30
C GLY A 628 -10.45 51.09 -56.43
N ASP A 629 -10.08 50.54 -57.59
CA ASP A 629 -10.92 50.45 -58.80
C ASP A 629 -12.04 49.37 -58.72
N THR A 630 -12.64 49.17 -57.54
CA THR A 630 -13.59 48.10 -57.24
C THR A 630 -14.88 48.15 -58.06
N LYS A 631 -15.24 49.31 -58.64
CA LYS A 631 -16.37 49.48 -59.58
C LYS A 631 -16.29 48.56 -60.80
N HIS A 632 -15.08 48.09 -61.14
CA HIS A 632 -14.84 47.18 -62.25
C HIS A 632 -14.88 45.70 -61.85
N ILE A 633 -15.00 45.42 -60.56
CA ILE A 633 -14.89 44.09 -59.98
C ILE A 633 -16.26 43.56 -59.57
N LYS A 634 -16.49 42.28 -59.88
CA LYS A 634 -17.69 41.52 -59.51
C LYS A 634 -17.49 40.82 -58.18
N SER A 635 -16.38 40.11 -58.01
CA SER A 635 -15.96 39.48 -56.75
C SER A 635 -14.43 39.41 -56.65
N ALA A 636 -13.96 39.36 -55.41
CA ALA A 636 -12.58 39.04 -55.04
C ALA A 636 -12.63 37.91 -54.01
N GLU A 637 -11.96 36.80 -54.30
CA GLU A 637 -12.03 35.58 -53.49
C GLU A 637 -10.62 35.03 -53.25
N LEU A 638 -10.35 34.55 -52.04
CA LEU A 638 -9.12 33.82 -51.72
C LEU A 638 -9.32 32.34 -52.08
N PHE A 639 -8.31 31.73 -52.69
CA PHE A 639 -8.32 30.33 -53.08
C PHE A 639 -7.04 29.64 -52.60
N PHE A 640 -7.23 28.55 -51.85
CA PHE A 640 -6.21 27.81 -51.09
C PHE A 640 -5.60 28.62 -49.93
N GLU A 641 -5.73 28.08 -48.72
CA GLU A 641 -5.03 28.60 -47.55
C GLU A 641 -3.64 27.98 -47.50
N SER A 642 -2.60 28.74 -47.86
CA SER A 642 -1.21 28.26 -47.89
C SER A 642 -0.22 29.43 -47.84
N GLU A 643 1.09 29.14 -47.84
CA GLU A 643 2.12 30.18 -48.02
C GLU A 643 2.12 30.78 -49.44
N GLU A 644 1.38 30.18 -50.36
CA GLU A 644 1.26 30.59 -51.77
C GLU A 644 -0.21 30.68 -52.21
N PRO A 645 -1.04 31.56 -51.62
CA PRO A 645 -2.46 31.60 -51.93
C PRO A 645 -2.74 32.29 -53.27
N PHE A 646 -3.90 31.98 -53.88
CA PHE A 646 -4.37 32.65 -55.08
C PHE A 646 -5.51 33.62 -54.76
N VAL A 647 -5.35 34.89 -55.09
CA VAL A 647 -6.45 35.87 -55.07
C VAL A 647 -7.07 35.92 -56.46
N ILE A 648 -8.35 35.56 -56.55
CA ILE A 648 -9.11 35.53 -57.80
C ILE A 648 -9.97 36.77 -57.89
N ILE A 649 -9.66 37.63 -58.85
CA ILE A 649 -10.44 38.83 -59.16
C ILE A 649 -11.32 38.56 -60.38
N THR A 650 -12.64 38.59 -60.18
CA THR A 650 -13.61 38.47 -61.29
C THR A 650 -14.03 39.87 -61.75
N LEU A 651 -13.76 40.21 -63.00
CA LEU A 651 -14.15 41.48 -63.61
C LEU A 651 -15.62 41.47 -64.02
N ARG A 652 -16.31 42.62 -63.87
CA ARG A 652 -17.68 42.81 -64.40
C ARG A 652 -17.66 42.87 -65.93
N LYS A 653 -18.72 42.39 -66.55
CA LYS A 653 -18.96 42.53 -67.99
C LYS A 653 -19.27 43.99 -68.35
N GLN A 654 -18.25 44.76 -68.68
CA GLN A 654 -18.36 46.16 -69.11
C GLN A 654 -17.10 46.61 -69.85
N ALA A 655 -17.15 47.77 -70.50
CA ALA A 655 -15.97 48.37 -71.12
C ALA A 655 -14.96 48.80 -70.04
N MET A 656 -13.72 48.29 -70.15
CA MET A 656 -12.63 48.60 -69.22
C MET A 656 -11.86 49.86 -69.63
N PRO A 657 -11.25 50.59 -68.67
CA PRO A 657 -10.49 51.82 -68.95
C PRO A 657 -9.25 51.58 -69.83
N ASN A 658 -8.68 52.67 -70.36
CA ASN A 658 -7.71 52.63 -71.46
C ASN A 658 -6.31 52.10 -71.11
N ALA A 659 -5.99 51.76 -69.86
CA ALA A 659 -4.62 51.36 -69.47
C ALA A 659 -4.56 50.22 -68.43
N SER A 660 -5.06 50.43 -67.21
CA SER A 660 -5.04 49.45 -66.13
C SER A 660 -6.05 49.80 -65.04
N ILE A 661 -6.30 48.85 -64.14
CA ILE A 661 -6.96 49.10 -62.85
C ILE A 661 -6.07 48.59 -61.73
N THR A 662 -6.12 49.25 -60.56
CA THR A 662 -5.37 48.85 -59.36
C THR A 662 -6.32 48.63 -58.19
N LEU A 663 -6.12 47.52 -57.48
CA LEU A 663 -6.86 47.17 -56.27
C LEU A 663 -5.87 47.00 -55.11
N ASN A 664 -6.25 47.44 -53.92
CA ASN A 664 -5.54 47.11 -52.69
C ASN A 664 -6.40 46.14 -51.89
N CYS A 665 -5.98 44.89 -51.77
CA CYS A 665 -6.74 43.83 -51.09
C CYS A 665 -5.95 43.35 -49.87
N PRO A 666 -6.26 43.80 -48.65
CA PRO A 666 -5.54 43.34 -47.47
C PRO A 666 -5.79 41.84 -47.21
N LEU A 667 -4.72 41.10 -46.94
CA LEU A 667 -4.76 39.68 -46.56
C LEU A 667 -4.56 39.55 -45.06
N GLU A 668 -5.57 39.05 -44.36
CA GLU A 668 -5.55 38.75 -42.92
C GLU A 668 -4.97 37.35 -42.71
N LEU A 669 -3.92 37.26 -41.89
CA LEU A 669 -3.17 36.03 -41.60
C LEU A 669 -3.21 35.74 -40.09
N HIS A 670 -3.87 34.65 -39.70
CA HIS A 670 -3.73 34.11 -38.34
C HIS A 670 -2.60 33.08 -38.32
N SER A 671 -1.62 33.32 -37.46
CA SER A 671 -0.37 32.57 -37.49
C SER A 671 -0.10 31.88 -36.16
N ARG A 672 0.45 30.67 -36.25
CA ARG A 672 1.13 29.99 -35.15
C ARG A 672 2.62 30.23 -35.28
N PHE A 673 3.23 30.71 -34.21
CA PHE A 673 4.68 30.87 -34.10
C PHE A 673 5.18 30.03 -32.92
N MET A 674 5.90 28.94 -33.23
CA MET A 674 6.31 27.94 -32.24
C MET A 674 5.12 27.42 -31.40
N GLU A 675 5.13 27.62 -30.08
CA GLU A 675 4.04 27.22 -29.16
C GLU A 675 3.07 28.37 -28.86
N THR A 676 3.10 29.44 -29.65
CA THR A 676 2.24 30.62 -29.48
C THR A 676 1.33 30.82 -30.69
N ILE A 677 0.11 31.29 -30.46
CA ILE A 677 -0.84 31.66 -31.51
C ILE A 677 -1.13 33.15 -31.44
N ALA A 678 -1.04 33.83 -32.58
CA ALA A 678 -1.42 35.22 -32.72
C ALA A 678 -2.95 35.35 -32.66
N VAL A 679 -3.45 36.02 -31.61
CA VAL A 679 -4.89 36.24 -31.40
C VAL A 679 -5.43 37.24 -32.43
N ASN A 680 -4.66 38.29 -32.70
CA ASN A 680 -4.98 39.27 -33.75
C ASN A 680 -4.40 38.81 -35.09
N PRO A 681 -5.08 39.03 -36.22
CA PRO A 681 -4.53 38.74 -37.53
C PRO A 681 -3.42 39.74 -37.88
N GLU A 682 -2.41 39.26 -38.59
CA GLU A 682 -1.45 40.11 -39.32
C GLU A 682 -2.08 40.53 -40.64
N ILE A 683 -1.89 41.79 -41.05
CA ILE A 683 -2.52 42.34 -42.26
C ILE A 683 -1.44 42.64 -43.30
N GLU A 684 -1.39 41.83 -44.36
CA GLU A 684 -0.49 42.02 -45.49
C GLU A 684 -1.21 42.76 -46.63
N PRO A 685 -0.83 44.01 -46.98
CA PRO A 685 -1.47 44.75 -48.05
C PRO A 685 -1.07 44.22 -49.43
N LEU A 686 -2.03 43.76 -50.23
CA LEU A 686 -1.78 43.28 -51.60
C LEU A 686 -2.15 44.34 -52.63
N GLU A 687 -1.15 44.90 -53.32
CA GLU A 687 -1.37 45.80 -54.48
C GLU A 687 -1.53 44.98 -55.77
N LEU A 688 -2.78 44.78 -56.20
CA LEU A 688 -3.14 43.97 -57.37
C LEU A 688 -3.42 44.87 -58.58
N LYS A 689 -2.52 44.84 -59.57
CA LYS A 689 -2.66 45.62 -60.82
C LYS A 689 -3.15 44.71 -61.96
N ILE A 690 -4.17 45.12 -62.70
CA ILE A 690 -4.66 44.45 -63.92
C ILE A 690 -4.45 45.36 -65.13
N GLU A 691 -3.72 44.89 -66.13
CA GLU A 691 -3.40 45.65 -67.34
C GLU A 691 -4.22 45.18 -68.54
N PHE A 692 -4.68 46.14 -69.33
CA PHE A 692 -5.52 45.89 -70.50
C PHE A 692 -4.78 46.20 -71.81
N TYR A 693 -5.08 45.44 -72.85
CA TYR A 693 -4.56 45.68 -74.21
C TYR A 693 -5.66 45.60 -75.26
N ASN A 694 -5.37 46.01 -76.50
CA ASN A 694 -6.27 45.83 -77.65
C ASN A 694 -5.57 44.98 -78.70
N LEU A 695 -6.17 43.87 -79.11
CA LEU A 695 -5.70 43.09 -80.25
C LEU A 695 -5.95 43.83 -81.59
N PRO A 696 -4.97 43.90 -82.51
CA PRO A 696 -5.12 44.57 -83.81
C PRO A 696 -5.76 43.70 -84.92
N LEU A 697 -6.41 42.57 -84.59
CA LEU A 697 -6.96 41.63 -85.58
C LEU A 697 -8.48 41.77 -85.69
N GLY A 698 -8.98 41.93 -86.92
CA GLY A 698 -10.38 42.23 -87.26
C GLY A 698 -11.43 41.14 -86.93
N GLU A 699 -12.70 41.44 -87.27
CA GLU A 699 -13.93 40.77 -86.80
C GLU A 699 -13.91 39.23 -86.78
N PHE A 700 -14.21 38.68 -85.61
CA PHE A 700 -14.15 37.27 -85.19
C PHE A 700 -15.08 36.29 -85.95
N GLY A 701 -15.80 36.73 -86.99
CA GLY A 701 -16.90 35.97 -87.62
C GLY A 701 -16.53 35.02 -88.77
N GLU A 702 -15.46 35.27 -89.52
CA GLU A 702 -15.21 34.53 -90.78
C GLU A 702 -14.38 33.23 -90.64
N SER A 703 -13.56 33.07 -89.59
CA SER A 703 -12.65 31.92 -89.49
C SER A 703 -13.32 30.61 -89.01
N ILE A 704 -14.46 30.70 -88.31
CA ILE A 704 -15.16 29.56 -87.70
C ILE A 704 -15.84 28.67 -88.75
N SER A 705 -16.38 29.26 -89.82
CA SER A 705 -17.11 28.51 -90.86
C SER A 705 -16.20 27.60 -91.70
N SER A 706 -14.92 27.95 -91.86
CA SER A 706 -13.98 27.15 -92.66
C SER A 706 -13.53 25.87 -91.96
N LYS A 707 -13.35 25.91 -90.62
CA LYS A 707 -12.95 24.74 -89.80
C LYS A 707 -14.05 23.69 -89.66
N ILE A 708 -15.33 24.08 -89.67
CA ILE A 708 -16.46 23.13 -89.63
C ILE A 708 -16.53 22.30 -90.92
N GLU A 709 -16.28 22.93 -92.09
CA GLU A 709 -16.27 22.27 -93.40
C GLU A 709 -15.02 21.41 -93.65
N SER A 710 -13.91 21.63 -92.94
CA SER A 710 -12.75 20.74 -92.99
C SER A 710 -12.95 19.47 -92.14
N ALA A 711 -13.56 19.58 -90.96
CA ALA A 711 -13.86 18.42 -90.10
C ALA A 711 -14.90 17.47 -90.74
N ARG A 712 -15.86 18.01 -91.50
CA ARG A 712 -16.85 17.22 -92.25
C ARG A 712 -16.25 16.38 -93.39
N ARG A 713 -15.04 16.71 -93.86
CA ARG A 713 -14.33 16.04 -94.96
C ARG A 713 -13.33 14.97 -94.50
N GLU A 714 -13.15 14.73 -93.20
CA GLU A 714 -12.31 13.62 -92.70
C GLU A 714 -12.95 12.25 -93.04
N ALA A 715 -12.23 11.44 -93.84
CA ALA A 715 -12.69 10.23 -94.55
C ALA A 715 -13.26 9.08 -93.71
N VAL A 716 -13.23 9.17 -92.37
CA VAL A 716 -13.75 8.14 -91.45
C VAL A 716 -15.19 8.44 -91.00
N THR A 717 -15.62 9.71 -91.04
CA THR A 717 -16.97 10.12 -90.60
C THR A 717 -18.09 9.79 -91.60
N SER A 718 -17.75 9.51 -92.87
CA SER A 718 -18.70 9.24 -93.96
C SER A 718 -18.79 7.78 -94.40
N GLN A 719 -18.12 6.84 -93.73
CA GLN A 719 -18.08 5.42 -94.14
C GLN A 719 -19.18 4.59 -93.44
N GLU A 720 -20.31 4.42 -94.13
CA GLU A 720 -21.48 3.66 -93.64
C GLU A 720 -21.18 2.16 -93.43
N TRP A 721 -20.25 1.59 -94.20
CA TRP A 721 -19.93 0.15 -94.15
C TRP A 721 -19.44 -0.31 -92.78
N ILE A 722 -18.80 0.56 -91.98
CA ILE A 722 -18.33 0.25 -90.63
C ILE A 722 -19.53 -0.04 -89.70
N GLY A 723 -20.63 0.69 -89.86
CA GLY A 723 -21.86 0.44 -89.09
C GLY A 723 -22.58 -0.84 -89.52
N THR A 724 -22.55 -1.16 -90.80
CA THR A 724 -23.09 -2.42 -91.35
C THR A 724 -22.27 -3.63 -90.89
N ALA A 725 -20.94 -3.50 -90.86
CA ALA A 725 -20.03 -4.55 -90.40
C ALA A 725 -20.16 -4.83 -88.89
N ASP A 726 -20.29 -3.78 -88.06
CA ASP A 726 -20.58 -3.93 -86.62
C ASP A 726 -21.92 -4.65 -86.37
N SER A 727 -22.95 -4.30 -87.14
CA SER A 727 -24.27 -4.95 -87.05
C SER A 727 -24.21 -6.44 -87.40
N PHE A 728 -23.46 -6.80 -88.45
CA PHE A 728 -23.25 -8.20 -88.85
C PHE A 728 -22.51 -9.02 -87.79
N ILE A 729 -21.49 -8.43 -87.16
CA ILE A 729 -20.69 -9.07 -86.10
C ILE A 729 -21.52 -9.31 -84.84
N LYS A 730 -22.39 -8.35 -84.47
CA LYS A 730 -23.33 -8.51 -83.35
C LYS A 730 -24.34 -9.65 -83.58
N ILE A 731 -24.79 -9.85 -84.82
CA ILE A 731 -25.66 -10.98 -85.18
C ILE A 731 -24.88 -12.30 -85.05
N GLY A 732 -23.66 -12.37 -85.59
CA GLY A 732 -22.78 -13.55 -85.48
C GLY A 732 -22.51 -13.96 -84.02
N LYS A 733 -22.22 -12.98 -83.15
CA LYS A 733 -22.02 -13.23 -81.71
C LYS A 733 -23.25 -13.81 -81.02
N ARG A 734 -24.45 -13.27 -81.30
CA ARG A 734 -25.71 -13.78 -80.72
C ARG A 734 -26.00 -15.22 -81.12
N VAL A 735 -25.74 -15.56 -82.39
CA VAL A 735 -25.87 -16.95 -82.88
C VAL A 735 -24.89 -17.89 -82.16
N CYS A 736 -23.66 -17.43 -81.93
CA CYS A 736 -22.63 -18.23 -81.26
C CYS A 736 -22.85 -18.40 -79.75
N SER A 737 -23.35 -17.37 -79.05
CA SER A 737 -23.75 -17.48 -77.65
C SER A 737 -24.90 -18.49 -77.48
N GLY A 738 -25.88 -18.50 -78.38
CA GLY A 738 -26.97 -19.48 -78.35
C GLY A 738 -26.49 -20.93 -78.58
N LEU A 739 -25.52 -21.13 -79.46
CA LEU A 739 -24.92 -22.46 -79.71
C LEU A 739 -24.08 -22.96 -78.53
N MET A 740 -23.32 -22.09 -77.87
CA MET A 740 -22.54 -22.42 -76.67
C MET A 740 -23.43 -22.81 -75.48
N LEU A 741 -24.56 -22.10 -75.31
CA LEU A 741 -25.57 -22.39 -74.30
C LEU A 741 -26.26 -23.75 -74.53
N MET A 742 -26.54 -24.09 -75.79
CA MET A 742 -27.11 -25.40 -76.13
C MET A 742 -26.14 -26.56 -75.81
N LYS A 743 -24.81 -26.35 -75.95
CA LYS A 743 -23.82 -27.37 -75.60
C LYS A 743 -23.71 -27.56 -74.08
N SER A 744 -23.74 -26.49 -73.28
CA SER A 744 -23.70 -26.61 -71.81
C SER A 744 -24.95 -27.30 -71.27
N ILE A 745 -26.13 -27.04 -71.86
CA ILE A 745 -27.39 -27.72 -71.51
C ILE A 745 -27.35 -29.21 -71.88
N VAL A 746 -26.86 -29.57 -73.08
CA VAL A 746 -26.75 -30.98 -73.51
C VAL A 746 -25.69 -31.74 -72.71
N ALA A 747 -24.56 -31.11 -72.38
CA ALA A 747 -23.55 -31.70 -71.51
C ALA A 747 -24.07 -31.92 -70.09
N ALA A 748 -24.81 -30.95 -69.53
CA ALA A 748 -25.44 -31.08 -68.22
C ALA A 748 -26.53 -32.18 -68.19
N LEU A 749 -27.31 -32.35 -69.26
CA LEU A 749 -28.35 -33.39 -69.32
C LEU A 749 -27.76 -34.81 -69.48
N ASN A 750 -26.63 -34.97 -70.17
CA ASN A 750 -25.92 -36.25 -70.25
C ASN A 750 -25.23 -36.66 -68.94
N ASP A 751 -24.75 -35.69 -68.15
CA ASP A 751 -24.08 -35.95 -66.85
C ASP A 751 -25.06 -36.41 -65.76
N ILE A 752 -26.36 -36.17 -65.92
CA ILE A 752 -27.42 -36.49 -64.93
C ILE A 752 -28.10 -37.86 -65.24
N GLY A 753 -27.71 -38.56 -66.31
CA GLY A 753 -28.14 -39.95 -66.58
C GLY A 753 -29.63 -40.14 -66.92
N ILE A 754 -30.33 -39.08 -67.34
CA ILE A 754 -31.75 -39.16 -67.73
C ILE A 754 -31.85 -39.65 -69.18
N LYS A 755 -32.37 -40.87 -69.38
CA LYS A 755 -32.77 -41.35 -70.71
C LYS A 755 -33.97 -40.53 -71.20
N ILE A 756 -33.86 -39.96 -72.40
CA ILE A 756 -34.80 -39.00 -73.02
C ILE A 756 -36.07 -39.69 -73.55
N ASP A 757 -36.61 -40.69 -72.84
CA ASP A 757 -37.88 -41.35 -73.19
C ASP A 757 -39.00 -41.03 -72.16
N ALA A 758 -38.75 -40.18 -71.16
CA ALA A 758 -39.67 -39.92 -70.04
C ALA A 758 -40.29 -38.50 -70.00
N LEU A 759 -40.16 -37.69 -71.05
CA LEU A 759 -40.70 -36.31 -71.12
C LEU A 759 -41.84 -36.14 -72.15
N ASP A 760 -42.59 -37.20 -72.41
CA ASP A 760 -43.58 -37.26 -73.50
C ASP A 760 -44.99 -36.64 -73.25
N PRO A 761 -45.37 -36.09 -72.06
CA PRO A 761 -46.68 -35.43 -71.95
C PRO A 761 -46.68 -33.89 -71.82
N LEU A 762 -45.55 -33.17 -71.93
CA LEU A 762 -45.55 -31.71 -71.70
C LEU A 762 -45.27 -30.79 -72.91
N VAL A 763 -45.06 -31.32 -74.11
CA VAL A 763 -44.87 -30.49 -75.33
C VAL A 763 -45.64 -31.06 -76.51
N ALA A 764 -46.96 -30.88 -76.50
CA ALA A 764 -47.80 -31.12 -77.68
C ALA A 764 -47.72 -29.91 -78.62
N GLY A 765 -46.77 -29.93 -79.56
CA GLY A 765 -46.66 -28.95 -80.65
C GLY A 765 -46.04 -29.58 -81.90
N PRO A 766 -46.68 -29.47 -83.10
CA PRO A 766 -46.31 -30.23 -84.30
C PRO A 766 -44.97 -29.85 -84.96
N THR A 767 -44.14 -29.06 -84.29
CA THR A 767 -42.82 -28.59 -84.77
C THR A 767 -41.63 -29.22 -84.03
N TYR A 768 -41.84 -29.96 -82.94
CA TYR A 768 -40.75 -30.52 -82.13
C TYR A 768 -40.25 -31.89 -82.65
N ASP A 769 -41.13 -32.75 -83.15
CA ASP A 769 -40.77 -34.07 -83.72
C ASP A 769 -39.86 -33.97 -84.95
N ARG A 770 -39.86 -32.83 -85.64
CA ARG A 770 -38.97 -32.58 -86.79
C ARG A 770 -37.55 -32.18 -86.38
N VAL A 771 -37.37 -31.60 -85.20
CA VAL A 771 -36.06 -31.09 -84.73
C VAL A 771 -35.34 -32.15 -83.91
N VAL A 772 -36.03 -32.89 -83.03
CA VAL A 772 -35.38 -33.92 -82.19
C VAL A 772 -35.20 -35.24 -82.94
N GLY A 773 -36.10 -35.59 -83.86
CA GLY A 773 -35.97 -36.76 -84.73
C GLY A 773 -34.80 -36.70 -85.73
N GLN A 774 -34.30 -35.49 -86.05
CA GLN A 774 -33.10 -35.32 -86.87
C GLN A 774 -31.80 -35.22 -86.06
N VAL A 775 -31.85 -34.85 -84.78
CA VAL A 775 -30.65 -34.73 -83.94
C VAL A 775 -30.21 -36.10 -83.40
N ASN A 776 -31.13 -37.03 -83.13
CA ASN A 776 -30.78 -38.37 -82.61
C ASN A 776 -30.46 -39.45 -83.68
N LYS A 777 -30.46 -39.11 -84.97
CA LYS A 777 -30.03 -40.03 -86.06
C LYS A 777 -28.88 -39.51 -86.92
N GLY A 778 -28.18 -38.45 -86.50
CA GLY A 778 -27.11 -37.84 -87.28
C GLY A 778 -26.04 -37.17 -86.44
N ALA A 779 -25.45 -37.90 -85.48
CA ALA A 779 -24.18 -37.52 -84.90
C ALA A 779 -23.07 -37.60 -85.97
N ASN A 780 -22.93 -36.55 -86.77
CA ASN A 780 -21.77 -36.30 -87.61
C ASN A 780 -20.93 -35.21 -86.93
N GLU A 781 -19.83 -35.62 -86.30
CA GLU A 781 -18.84 -34.79 -85.58
C GLU A 781 -18.20 -33.66 -86.43
N GLY A 782 -18.54 -33.53 -87.72
CA GLY A 782 -17.95 -32.56 -88.64
C GLY A 782 -18.65 -31.19 -88.73
N LEU A 783 -19.97 -31.09 -88.56
CA LEU A 783 -20.70 -29.83 -88.77
C LEU A 783 -20.63 -28.92 -87.53
N ILE A 784 -20.78 -29.51 -86.34
CA ILE A 784 -20.71 -28.78 -85.07
C ILE A 784 -19.29 -28.23 -84.83
N ASN A 785 -18.25 -29.01 -85.12
CA ASN A 785 -16.86 -28.53 -84.99
C ASN A 785 -16.54 -27.37 -85.97
N LYS A 786 -17.07 -27.38 -87.20
CA LYS A 786 -16.92 -26.24 -88.13
C LYS A 786 -17.69 -24.99 -87.71
N LEU A 787 -18.88 -25.15 -87.12
CA LEU A 787 -19.62 -24.05 -86.50
C LEU A 787 -18.91 -23.49 -85.26
N TYR A 788 -18.19 -24.33 -84.53
CA TYR A 788 -17.33 -23.91 -83.42
C TYR A 788 -16.13 -23.07 -83.86
N ASP A 789 -15.46 -23.48 -84.93
CA ASP A 789 -14.37 -22.69 -85.52
C ASP A 789 -14.87 -21.36 -86.09
N TYR A 790 -16.07 -21.36 -86.69
CA TYR A 790 -16.76 -20.15 -87.12
C TYR A 790 -17.07 -19.22 -85.93
N CYS A 791 -17.54 -19.77 -84.80
CA CYS A 791 -17.86 -19.00 -83.61
C CYS A 791 -16.64 -18.44 -82.88
N ARG A 792 -15.50 -19.14 -82.91
CA ARG A 792 -14.22 -18.61 -82.39
C ARG A 792 -13.76 -17.35 -83.11
N TRP A 793 -14.00 -17.27 -84.42
CA TRP A 793 -13.65 -16.09 -85.22
C TRP A 793 -14.44 -14.84 -84.82
N PHE A 794 -15.73 -14.99 -84.50
CA PHE A 794 -16.59 -13.88 -84.05
C PHE A 794 -16.45 -13.53 -82.57
N SER A 795 -16.01 -14.46 -81.73
CA SER A 795 -15.85 -14.24 -80.29
C SER A 795 -14.43 -13.82 -79.89
N CYS A 796 -13.52 -13.65 -80.85
CA CYS A 796 -12.08 -13.43 -80.62
C CYS A 796 -11.45 -14.41 -79.61
N GLY A 797 -12.02 -15.62 -79.52
CA GLY A 797 -11.63 -16.64 -78.55
C GLY A 797 -10.38 -17.41 -78.99
N GLN A 798 -9.60 -17.90 -78.01
CA GLN A 798 -8.29 -18.52 -78.19
C GLN A 798 -8.20 -19.47 -79.41
N GLY A 799 -7.36 -19.12 -80.40
CA GLY A 799 -7.05 -19.99 -81.54
C GLY A 799 -7.14 -19.39 -82.94
N THR A 800 -7.08 -18.07 -83.14
CA THR A 800 -6.88 -17.50 -84.49
C THR A 800 -5.39 -17.52 -84.87
N TRP A 801 -5.08 -17.46 -86.17
CA TRP A 801 -3.77 -17.75 -86.79
C TRP A 801 -2.50 -17.10 -86.16
N PHE A 802 -2.64 -16.08 -85.31
CA PHE A 802 -1.55 -15.34 -84.67
C PHE A 802 -1.51 -15.43 -83.13
N THR A 803 -2.43 -16.12 -82.45
CA THR A 803 -2.45 -16.12 -80.96
C THR A 803 -1.35 -16.99 -80.32
N GLY A 804 -0.67 -17.84 -81.10
CA GLY A 804 0.32 -18.79 -80.59
C GLY A 804 1.60 -18.15 -80.03
N TRP A 805 2.06 -17.02 -80.57
CA TRP A 805 3.22 -16.30 -80.04
C TRP A 805 2.86 -15.43 -78.83
N TYR A 806 1.67 -14.83 -78.83
CA TYR A 806 1.18 -13.96 -77.76
C TYR A 806 1.02 -14.72 -76.43
N ASN A 807 0.40 -15.91 -76.46
CA ASN A 807 0.27 -16.76 -75.27
C ASN A 807 1.63 -17.26 -74.77
N LYS A 808 2.57 -17.51 -75.67
CA LYS A 808 3.94 -17.92 -75.31
C LYS A 808 4.71 -16.79 -74.64
N VAL A 809 4.54 -15.54 -75.08
CA VAL A 809 5.15 -14.36 -74.44
C VAL A 809 4.55 -14.07 -73.07
N ILE A 810 3.23 -14.27 -72.90
CA ILE A 810 2.56 -14.17 -71.60
C ILE A 810 3.15 -15.18 -70.61
N ASP A 811 3.21 -16.47 -70.96
CA ASP A 811 3.72 -17.49 -70.04
C ASP A 811 5.22 -17.31 -69.71
N THR A 812 6.04 -16.82 -70.66
CA THR A 812 7.49 -16.71 -70.45
C THR A 812 7.93 -15.44 -69.69
N GLN A 813 7.10 -14.39 -69.62
CA GLN A 813 7.43 -13.16 -68.86
C GLN A 813 7.01 -13.20 -67.39
N THR A 814 5.93 -13.90 -67.04
CA THR A 814 5.46 -13.98 -65.63
C THR A 814 6.45 -14.69 -64.71
N ASP A 815 7.22 -15.65 -65.22
CA ASP A 815 8.21 -16.39 -64.42
C ASP A 815 9.57 -15.68 -64.27
N ASN A 816 9.88 -14.72 -65.14
CA ASN A 816 11.20 -14.04 -65.14
C ASN A 816 11.20 -12.64 -64.50
N LEU A 817 10.02 -12.05 -64.23
CA LEU A 817 9.89 -10.68 -63.70
C LEU A 817 9.48 -10.58 -62.22
N LEU A 818 8.95 -11.65 -61.62
CA LEU A 818 8.51 -11.66 -60.22
C LEU A 818 9.19 -12.78 -59.43
N GLY A 819 10.17 -12.43 -58.59
CA GLY A 819 10.82 -13.39 -57.69
C GLY A 819 9.83 -13.99 -56.68
N GLU A 820 10.10 -15.22 -56.19
CA GLU A 820 9.23 -16.04 -55.32
C GLU A 820 8.58 -15.29 -54.15
N ASN A 821 9.30 -14.33 -53.55
CA ASN A 821 8.77 -13.53 -52.44
C ASN A 821 7.59 -12.63 -52.83
N THR A 822 7.53 -12.19 -54.10
CA THR A 822 6.44 -11.35 -54.61
C THR A 822 5.21 -12.20 -54.94
N LYS A 823 5.40 -13.43 -55.42
CA LYS A 823 4.31 -14.42 -55.63
C LYS A 823 3.63 -14.79 -54.30
N ASN A 824 4.40 -15.00 -53.23
CA ASN A 824 3.86 -15.27 -51.89
C ASN A 824 3.18 -14.04 -51.24
N TRP A 825 3.66 -12.82 -51.54
CA TRP A 825 3.05 -11.59 -51.04
C TRP A 825 1.70 -11.29 -51.71
N LEU A 826 1.55 -11.60 -53.01
CA LEU A 826 0.31 -11.40 -53.76
C LEU A 826 -0.77 -12.45 -53.44
N SER A 827 -0.40 -13.74 -53.29
CA SER A 827 -1.39 -14.79 -52.98
C SER A 827 -1.98 -14.66 -51.58
N ASN A 828 -1.20 -14.17 -50.60
CA ASN A 828 -1.68 -13.89 -49.24
C ASN A 828 -2.70 -12.72 -49.16
N ARG A 829 -2.93 -12.00 -50.26
CA ARG A 829 -3.97 -10.96 -50.37
C ARG A 829 -5.14 -11.35 -51.27
N GLY A 830 -5.26 -12.63 -51.64
CA GLY A 830 -6.37 -13.14 -52.46
C GLY A 830 -6.34 -12.64 -53.91
N ILE A 831 -5.19 -12.21 -54.40
CA ILE A 831 -5.00 -11.82 -55.79
C ILE A 831 -4.47 -13.05 -56.53
N ASP A 832 -5.36 -13.79 -57.18
CA ASP A 832 -4.98 -14.96 -57.96
C ASP A 832 -4.03 -14.57 -59.10
N ASP A 833 -2.94 -15.32 -59.19
CA ASP A 833 -1.86 -15.17 -60.16
C ASP A 833 -2.37 -15.41 -61.59
N ALA A 834 -2.93 -14.37 -62.22
CA ALA A 834 -3.06 -14.31 -63.67
C ALA A 834 -3.41 -12.90 -64.20
N THR A 835 -2.55 -12.46 -65.13
CA THR A 835 -2.73 -11.48 -66.22
C THR A 835 -2.34 -10.01 -65.99
N VAL A 836 -1.05 -9.76 -66.23
CA VAL A 836 -0.40 -8.46 -66.48
C VAL A 836 -0.72 -7.90 -67.88
N LEU A 837 -1.49 -8.61 -68.71
CA LEU A 837 -1.90 -8.18 -70.06
C LEU A 837 -3.42 -8.29 -70.23
N PRO A 838 -4.09 -7.32 -70.89
CA PRO A 838 -5.53 -7.35 -71.11
C PRO A 838 -5.94 -8.64 -71.84
N ARG A 839 -6.86 -9.41 -71.25
CA ARG A 839 -7.27 -10.74 -71.75
C ARG A 839 -8.15 -10.68 -72.99
N ASP A 840 -8.80 -9.55 -73.25
CA ASP A 840 -9.77 -9.44 -74.34
C ASP A 840 -9.23 -8.58 -75.49
N PRO A 841 -8.88 -9.19 -76.65
CA PRO A 841 -8.43 -8.46 -77.82
C PRO A 841 -9.48 -7.51 -78.36
N GLU A 842 -10.76 -7.64 -78.03
CA GLU A 842 -11.83 -6.81 -78.57
C GLU A 842 -11.79 -5.37 -78.03
N GLU A 843 -11.27 -5.18 -76.83
CA GLU A 843 -11.34 -3.88 -76.15
C GLU A 843 -10.22 -2.93 -76.56
N SER A 844 -9.14 -3.40 -77.17
CA SER A 844 -7.98 -2.59 -77.57
C SER A 844 -7.74 -2.65 -79.07
N ILE A 845 -7.76 -1.52 -79.79
CA ILE A 845 -7.51 -1.50 -81.24
C ILE A 845 -6.14 -2.08 -81.59
N VAL A 846 -5.14 -1.85 -80.74
CA VAL A 846 -3.78 -2.37 -80.92
C VAL A 846 -3.79 -3.87 -80.73
N LEU A 847 -4.41 -4.37 -79.66
CA LEU A 847 -4.49 -5.81 -79.40
C LEU A 847 -5.36 -6.52 -80.44
N SER A 848 -6.46 -5.92 -80.89
CA SER A 848 -7.32 -6.47 -81.95
C SER A 848 -6.56 -6.58 -83.27
N THR A 849 -5.75 -5.58 -83.61
CA THR A 849 -4.96 -5.56 -84.85
C THR A 849 -3.84 -6.59 -84.81
N VAL A 850 -3.12 -6.66 -83.68
CA VAL A 850 -1.99 -7.58 -83.48
C VAL A 850 -2.45 -9.05 -83.40
N THR A 851 -3.61 -9.31 -82.81
CA THR A 851 -4.20 -10.67 -82.71
C THR A 851 -5.05 -11.05 -83.93
N GLY A 852 -5.32 -10.12 -84.84
CA GLY A 852 -6.20 -10.31 -86.00
C GLY A 852 -7.68 -10.48 -85.63
N CYS A 853 -8.11 -9.96 -84.48
CA CYS A 853 -9.50 -9.92 -84.04
C CYS A 853 -10.28 -8.85 -84.83
N VAL A 854 -10.82 -9.24 -85.99
CA VAL A 854 -11.62 -8.38 -86.88
C VAL A 854 -12.81 -7.70 -86.17
N PRO A 855 -13.58 -8.40 -85.30
CA PRO A 855 -14.59 -7.78 -84.44
C PRO A 855 -14.09 -6.59 -83.61
N GLY A 856 -12.94 -6.75 -82.95
CA GLY A 856 -12.34 -5.70 -82.14
C GLY A 856 -11.84 -4.52 -82.96
N ILE A 857 -11.30 -4.77 -84.15
CA ILE A 857 -10.88 -3.69 -85.08
C ILE A 857 -12.08 -2.85 -85.48
N ILE A 858 -13.18 -3.49 -85.89
CA ILE A 858 -14.38 -2.79 -86.36
C ILE A 858 -15.07 -2.04 -85.22
N SER A 859 -15.16 -2.63 -84.03
CA SER A 859 -15.74 -2.01 -82.84
C SER A 859 -14.97 -0.74 -82.42
N ASN A 860 -13.63 -0.77 -82.43
CA ASN A 860 -12.83 0.39 -82.06
C ASN A 860 -12.78 1.47 -83.15
N LEU A 861 -12.87 1.11 -84.44
CA LEU A 861 -13.09 2.08 -85.53
C LEU A 861 -14.44 2.78 -85.41
N GLN A 862 -15.48 2.07 -84.97
CA GLN A 862 -16.80 2.66 -84.70
C GLN A 862 -16.74 3.66 -83.53
N LYS A 863 -16.00 3.35 -82.44
CA LYS A 863 -15.75 4.30 -81.34
C LYS A 863 -15.04 5.56 -81.81
N TYR A 864 -14.01 5.42 -82.65
CA TYR A 864 -13.30 6.57 -83.23
C TYR A 864 -14.23 7.43 -84.11
N ARG A 865 -15.10 6.80 -84.92
CA ARG A 865 -16.11 7.50 -85.71
C ARG A 865 -17.04 8.33 -84.82
N GLN A 866 -17.50 7.77 -83.71
CA GLN A 866 -18.38 8.47 -82.77
C GLN A 866 -17.71 9.68 -82.11
N ILE A 867 -16.43 9.58 -81.72
CA ILE A 867 -15.67 10.70 -81.15
C ILE A 867 -15.59 11.87 -82.15
N GLN A 868 -15.34 11.57 -83.43
CA GLN A 868 -15.27 12.61 -84.47
C GLN A 868 -16.63 13.29 -84.71
N CYS A 869 -17.72 12.52 -84.65
CA CYS A 869 -19.06 13.08 -84.79
C CYS A 869 -19.45 13.95 -83.58
N GLN A 870 -19.04 13.58 -82.37
CA GLN A 870 -19.23 14.40 -81.17
C GLN A 870 -18.44 15.71 -81.26
N TYR A 871 -17.21 15.68 -81.77
CA TYR A 871 -16.42 16.88 -82.02
C TYR A 871 -17.11 17.86 -82.99
N ILE A 872 -17.72 17.36 -84.07
CA ILE A 872 -18.48 18.19 -85.02
C ILE A 872 -19.71 18.83 -84.34
N ILE A 873 -20.42 18.09 -83.50
CA ILE A 873 -21.56 18.63 -82.74
C ILE A 873 -21.09 19.69 -81.74
N CYS A 874 -20.00 19.45 -81.03
CA CYS A 874 -19.40 20.42 -80.10
C CYS A 874 -19.04 21.71 -80.84
N MET A 875 -18.32 21.62 -81.96
CA MET A 875 -17.95 22.77 -82.80
C MET A 875 -19.17 23.56 -83.28
N ARG A 876 -20.25 22.86 -83.66
CA ARG A 876 -21.50 23.48 -84.10
C ARG A 876 -22.21 24.21 -82.96
N LYS A 877 -22.26 23.62 -81.75
CA LYS A 877 -22.78 24.30 -80.57
C LYS A 877 -21.92 25.49 -80.18
N ALA A 878 -20.59 25.32 -80.18
CA ALA A 878 -19.65 26.40 -79.87
C ALA A 878 -19.82 27.59 -80.82
N ALA A 879 -20.05 27.35 -82.11
CA ALA A 879 -20.34 28.40 -83.08
C ALA A 879 -21.70 29.09 -82.86
N LEU A 880 -22.72 28.37 -82.37
CA LEU A 880 -24.06 28.93 -82.09
C LEU A 880 -24.15 29.65 -80.74
N GLU A 881 -23.36 29.21 -79.77
CA GLU A 881 -23.39 29.64 -78.36
C GLU A 881 -22.16 30.50 -78.00
N ASN A 882 -21.34 30.86 -78.99
CA ASN A 882 -20.13 31.68 -78.87
C ASN A 882 -19.11 31.13 -77.86
N MET A 883 -19.02 29.80 -77.74
CA MET A 883 -18.04 29.13 -76.87
C MET A 883 -16.68 29.06 -77.56
N GLN A 884 -15.60 29.05 -76.77
CA GLN A 884 -14.25 28.94 -77.32
C GLN A 884 -14.03 27.55 -77.94
N ILE A 885 -13.63 27.54 -79.21
CA ILE A 885 -13.45 26.30 -80.01
C ILE A 885 -12.41 25.35 -79.39
N HIS A 886 -11.43 25.87 -78.64
CA HIS A 886 -10.39 25.06 -78.01
C HIS A 886 -10.97 23.97 -77.08
N VAL A 887 -12.11 24.23 -76.42
CA VAL A 887 -12.76 23.26 -75.53
C VAL A 887 -13.18 22.00 -76.29
N CYS A 888 -13.67 22.16 -77.52
CA CYS A 888 -14.02 21.03 -78.38
C CYS A 888 -12.78 20.29 -78.88
N GLU A 889 -11.70 21.01 -79.18
CA GLU A 889 -10.42 20.41 -79.59
C GLU A 889 -9.81 19.59 -78.45
N ASP A 890 -9.87 20.09 -77.22
CA ASP A 890 -9.41 19.40 -76.01
C ASP A 890 -10.28 18.19 -75.66
N GLU A 891 -11.61 18.29 -75.76
CA GLU A 891 -12.51 17.16 -75.56
C GLU A 891 -12.23 16.05 -76.59
N ARG A 892 -12.03 16.40 -77.87
CA ARG A 892 -11.61 15.47 -78.92
C ARG A 892 -10.27 14.83 -78.58
N ALA A 893 -9.26 15.63 -78.21
CA ALA A 893 -7.93 15.14 -77.87
C ALA A 893 -7.96 14.22 -76.66
N TYR A 894 -8.74 14.55 -75.63
CA TYR A 894 -8.93 13.72 -74.44
C TYR A 894 -9.61 12.39 -74.78
N LEU A 895 -10.71 12.40 -75.55
CA LEU A 895 -11.41 11.17 -75.93
C LEU A 895 -10.55 10.29 -76.84
N GLN A 896 -9.80 10.88 -77.78
CA GLN A 896 -8.82 10.15 -78.58
C GLN A 896 -7.68 9.62 -77.71
N CYS A 897 -7.18 10.41 -76.77
CA CYS A 897 -6.16 9.97 -75.83
C CYS A 897 -6.68 8.80 -74.99
N ARG A 898 -7.92 8.85 -74.49
CA ARG A 898 -8.50 7.78 -73.65
C ARG A 898 -8.77 6.49 -74.41
N PHE A 899 -9.41 6.58 -75.58
CA PHE A 899 -9.94 5.41 -76.27
C PHE A 899 -9.06 4.91 -77.41
N TRP A 900 -8.14 5.73 -77.92
CA TRP A 900 -7.26 5.37 -79.04
C TRP A 900 -5.80 5.24 -78.61
N TRP A 901 -5.24 6.27 -77.97
CA TRP A 901 -3.82 6.28 -77.57
C TRP A 901 -3.55 5.62 -76.21
N GLY A 902 -4.47 5.74 -75.26
CA GLY A 902 -4.33 5.25 -73.89
C GLY A 902 -4.23 3.74 -73.82
N GLN A 903 -4.88 3.06 -74.77
CA GLN A 903 -4.79 1.62 -74.96
C GLN A 903 -3.45 1.19 -75.59
N ALA A 904 -2.76 2.08 -76.31
CA ALA A 904 -1.40 1.84 -76.79
C ALA A 904 -0.36 1.99 -75.66
N PHE A 905 -0.61 2.89 -74.70
CA PHE A 905 0.24 3.04 -73.50
C PHE A 905 0.03 1.92 -72.47
N GLU A 906 -1.10 1.18 -72.50
CA GLU A 906 -1.32 -0.03 -71.68
C GLU A 906 -0.38 -1.19 -72.03
N LEU A 907 0.26 -1.17 -73.20
CA LEU A 907 1.31 -2.12 -73.56
C LEU A 907 2.65 -1.87 -72.85
N VAL A 908 2.80 -0.72 -72.18
CA VAL A 908 4.00 -0.34 -71.42
C VAL A 908 3.75 -0.60 -69.92
N PRO A 909 4.58 -1.42 -69.24
CA PRO A 909 4.34 -1.87 -67.85
C PRO A 909 4.11 -0.75 -66.80
N PHE A 910 4.58 0.47 -67.06
CA PHE A 910 4.51 1.60 -66.12
C PHE A 910 3.08 2.11 -65.86
N ALA A 911 2.15 1.94 -66.81
CA ALA A 911 0.77 2.44 -66.66
C ALA A 911 -0.05 1.72 -65.57
N HIS A 912 0.30 0.47 -65.24
CA HIS A 912 -0.38 -0.32 -64.22
C HIS A 912 0.08 0.02 -62.77
N PHE A 913 1.31 0.50 -62.59
CA PHE A 913 1.81 1.02 -61.31
C PHE A 913 1.01 2.25 -60.86
N VAL A 914 0.72 3.18 -61.80
CA VAL A 914 -0.06 4.40 -61.52
C VAL A 914 -1.52 4.09 -61.17
N ARG A 915 -2.12 3.04 -61.75
CA ARG A 915 -3.49 2.59 -61.41
C ARG A 915 -3.60 1.85 -60.07
N ALA A 916 -2.54 1.20 -59.61
CA ALA A 916 -2.50 0.60 -58.28
C ALA A 916 -2.51 1.67 -57.18
N VAL A 917 -1.84 2.80 -57.42
CA VAL A 917 -1.85 3.98 -56.53
C VAL A 917 -3.20 4.74 -56.63
N GLY A 918 -3.77 4.85 -57.84
CA GLY A 918 -5.03 5.56 -58.08
C GLY A 918 -6.29 4.88 -57.50
N ARG A 919 -6.30 3.54 -57.33
CA ARG A 919 -7.42 2.83 -56.70
C ARG A 919 -7.52 3.10 -55.20
N ASN A 920 -6.39 3.16 -54.49
CA ASN A 920 -6.37 3.54 -53.08
C ASN A 920 -6.80 5.00 -52.82
N LEU A 921 -6.64 5.90 -53.80
CA LEU A 921 -7.13 7.28 -53.73
C LEU A 921 -8.62 7.41 -54.08
N ARG A 922 -9.16 6.53 -54.94
CA ARG A 922 -10.57 6.55 -55.35
C ARG A 922 -11.49 5.89 -54.33
N ASP A 923 -11.04 4.82 -53.69
CA ASP A 923 -11.81 4.09 -52.67
C ASP A 923 -11.94 4.89 -51.34
N ILE A 924 -11.09 5.90 -51.12
CA ILE A 924 -11.16 6.83 -49.98
C ILE A 924 -12.11 8.03 -50.26
N VAL A 925 -12.38 8.33 -51.54
CA VAL A 925 -13.05 9.59 -51.92
C VAL A 925 -14.44 9.38 -52.53
N SER A 926 -14.86 8.16 -52.88
CA SER A 926 -16.09 7.95 -53.68
C SER A 926 -17.25 7.15 -53.07
N ASP A 927 -17.30 6.88 -51.76
CA ASP A 927 -18.53 6.29 -51.18
C ASP A 927 -18.91 6.77 -49.75
N PRO A 928 -19.72 7.83 -49.62
CA PRO A 928 -20.32 8.24 -48.36
C PRO A 928 -21.68 7.56 -48.04
N LEU A 929 -22.16 6.61 -48.85
CA LEU A 929 -23.50 5.98 -48.67
C LEU A 929 -23.47 4.45 -48.55
N GLY A 930 -22.34 3.79 -48.80
CA GLY A 930 -22.13 2.36 -48.56
C GLY A 930 -22.07 1.94 -47.09
N LEU A 931 -21.98 2.91 -46.16
CA LEU A 931 -21.91 2.65 -44.71
C LEU A 931 -23.29 2.48 -44.03
N VAL A 932 -24.40 2.67 -44.76
CA VAL A 932 -25.77 2.60 -44.18
C VAL A 932 -26.58 1.37 -44.62
N PHE A 933 -26.12 0.55 -45.57
CA PHE A 933 -26.86 -0.67 -46.00
C PHE A 933 -26.07 -2.00 -45.94
N GLY A 934 -24.97 -2.06 -45.21
CA GLY A 934 -24.18 -3.28 -45.00
C GLY A 934 -24.67 -4.23 -43.90
N ILE A 935 -25.99 -4.47 -43.72
CA ILE A 935 -26.52 -5.37 -42.68
C ILE A 935 -27.51 -6.46 -43.20
N THR A 936 -27.57 -6.77 -44.51
CA THR A 936 -28.40 -7.91 -44.98
C THR A 936 -27.67 -8.90 -45.89
N ALA A 937 -26.54 -9.43 -45.43
CA ALA A 937 -25.87 -10.58 -46.05
C ALA A 937 -25.26 -11.56 -45.02
N GLY A 938 -25.76 -11.57 -43.78
CA GLY A 938 -25.23 -12.38 -42.67
C GLY A 938 -26.17 -13.49 -42.15
N ALA A 939 -27.19 -13.90 -42.90
CA ALA A 939 -28.23 -14.80 -42.40
C ALA A 939 -28.25 -16.22 -43.01
N CYS A 940 -27.21 -16.65 -43.74
CA CYS A 940 -27.16 -18.00 -44.34
C CYS A 940 -25.93 -18.86 -43.94
N GLU A 941 -25.18 -18.48 -42.89
CA GLU A 941 -24.01 -19.27 -42.43
C GLU A 941 -24.16 -19.90 -41.04
N LEU A 942 -25.30 -19.75 -40.37
CA LEU A 942 -25.53 -20.35 -39.05
C LEU A 942 -26.65 -21.41 -39.11
N MET A 943 -26.35 -22.61 -39.63
CA MET A 943 -26.84 -23.96 -39.22
C MET A 943 -26.73 -25.04 -40.32
N PRO A 944 -26.22 -26.27 -40.03
CA PRO A 944 -26.43 -27.50 -40.83
C PRO A 944 -27.37 -28.53 -40.13
N PRO A 945 -27.86 -29.65 -40.75
CA PRO A 945 -28.27 -30.03 -42.14
C PRO A 945 -29.70 -30.72 -42.17
N PRO A 946 -30.27 -31.40 -43.23
CA PRO A 946 -30.28 -31.35 -44.73
C PRO A 946 -31.75 -31.16 -45.31
N PRO A 947 -32.11 -31.32 -46.63
CA PRO A 947 -31.34 -31.70 -47.81
C PRO A 947 -31.35 -30.73 -49.01
N SER A 948 -30.27 -30.91 -49.78
CA SER A 948 -29.72 -30.21 -50.93
C SER A 948 -30.54 -30.23 -52.24
N PHE A 949 -31.88 -30.25 -52.16
CA PHE A 949 -32.72 -30.16 -53.35
C PHE A 949 -33.12 -28.72 -53.70
N ILE A 950 -33.44 -27.90 -52.70
CA ILE A 950 -34.05 -26.57 -52.90
C ILE A 950 -33.02 -25.56 -53.45
N CYS A 951 -31.76 -25.58 -52.98
CA CYS A 951 -30.73 -24.67 -53.49
C CYS A 951 -30.21 -25.03 -54.89
N ARG A 952 -30.29 -26.31 -55.30
CA ARG A 952 -29.92 -26.73 -56.67
C ARG A 952 -31.06 -26.48 -57.66
N ALA A 953 -32.32 -26.69 -57.26
CA ALA A 953 -33.48 -26.34 -58.07
C ALA A 953 -33.62 -24.83 -58.27
N ALA A 954 -33.30 -24.01 -57.25
CA ALA A 954 -33.35 -22.56 -57.35
C ALA A 954 -32.33 -21.99 -58.35
N ASN A 955 -31.14 -22.57 -58.47
CA ASN A 955 -30.14 -22.13 -59.46
C ASN A 955 -30.48 -22.55 -60.90
N LEU A 956 -31.10 -23.72 -61.10
CA LEU A 956 -31.60 -24.18 -62.41
C LEU A 956 -32.82 -23.37 -62.91
N ILE A 957 -33.71 -22.98 -62.00
CA ILE A 957 -34.86 -22.10 -62.33
C ILE A 957 -34.37 -20.68 -62.65
N LYS A 958 -33.30 -20.21 -61.98
CA LYS A 958 -32.71 -18.89 -62.26
C LYS A 958 -32.10 -18.80 -63.66
N GLU A 959 -31.48 -19.88 -64.16
CA GLU A 959 -30.96 -19.93 -65.53
C GLU A 959 -32.07 -20.17 -66.58
N ALA A 960 -33.12 -20.91 -66.26
CA ALA A 960 -34.28 -21.10 -67.15
C ALA A 960 -35.16 -19.84 -67.29
N VAL A 961 -35.27 -19.01 -66.24
CA VAL A 961 -35.99 -17.72 -66.26
C VAL A 961 -35.23 -16.65 -67.06
N ILE A 962 -33.90 -16.72 -67.10
CA ILE A 962 -33.09 -15.87 -68.00
C ILE A 962 -33.37 -16.23 -69.48
N LEU A 963 -33.65 -17.52 -69.78
CA LEU A 963 -34.01 -18.00 -71.12
C LEU A 963 -35.35 -17.44 -71.66
N GLU A 964 -36.36 -17.23 -70.80
CA GLU A 964 -37.64 -16.62 -71.23
C GLU A 964 -37.49 -15.12 -71.51
N SER A 965 -36.61 -14.44 -70.76
CA SER A 965 -36.35 -13.00 -70.93
C SER A 965 -35.50 -12.68 -72.17
N GLU A 966 -34.62 -13.60 -72.59
CA GLU A 966 -33.79 -13.42 -73.79
C GLU A 966 -34.47 -13.90 -75.10
N LEU A 967 -35.42 -14.85 -75.06
CA LEU A 967 -36.18 -15.28 -76.24
C LEU A 967 -37.39 -14.37 -76.55
N ARG A 968 -38.01 -13.72 -75.56
CA ARG A 968 -39.06 -12.71 -75.81
C ARG A 968 -38.52 -11.37 -76.35
N GLY A 969 -37.21 -11.10 -76.21
CA GLY A 969 -36.53 -9.94 -76.79
C GLY A 969 -36.26 -10.01 -78.30
N VAL A 970 -36.67 -11.09 -78.98
CA VAL A 970 -36.36 -11.33 -80.40
C VAL A 970 -37.41 -10.75 -81.37
N THR A 971 -38.52 -10.13 -80.90
CA THR A 971 -39.51 -9.52 -81.82
C THR A 971 -40.06 -8.13 -81.46
N SER A 972 -39.53 -7.42 -80.46
CA SER A 972 -39.95 -6.04 -80.20
C SER A 972 -38.88 -5.18 -79.50
N ASP A 973 -37.94 -4.64 -80.27
CA ASP A 973 -37.45 -3.26 -80.14
C ASP A 973 -36.38 -2.98 -81.21
N TRP A 974 -36.84 -2.60 -82.40
CA TRP A 974 -36.00 -1.99 -83.42
C TRP A 974 -35.95 -0.48 -83.22
N SER A 975 -35.08 0.00 -82.31
CA SER A 975 -34.58 1.38 -82.32
C SER A 975 -33.50 1.54 -81.23
N LEU A 976 -32.24 1.25 -81.57
CA LEU A 976 -31.14 1.85 -80.80
C LEU A 976 -31.20 3.36 -81.03
N LYS A 977 -31.39 4.11 -79.93
CA LYS A 977 -31.25 5.57 -79.89
C LYS A 977 -29.92 5.99 -80.52
N GLY A 978 -30.03 6.48 -81.75
CA GLY A 978 -29.17 7.44 -82.46
C GLY A 978 -27.68 7.11 -82.56
N ASP A 979 -27.23 6.69 -83.74
CA ASP A 979 -25.85 6.95 -84.17
C ASP A 979 -25.59 8.46 -84.11
N VAL A 980 -24.73 8.91 -83.20
CA VAL A 980 -24.37 10.33 -82.97
C VAL A 980 -23.94 11.01 -84.27
N CYS A 981 -23.42 10.24 -85.23
CA CYS A 981 -23.04 10.75 -86.55
C CYS A 981 -24.24 11.19 -87.42
N GLN A 982 -25.43 10.62 -87.24
CA GLN A 982 -26.62 11.07 -87.97
C GLN A 982 -27.03 12.50 -87.56
N GLU A 983 -26.81 12.88 -86.30
CA GLU A 983 -27.07 14.24 -85.84
C GLU A 983 -25.96 15.21 -86.28
N ALA A 984 -24.70 14.78 -86.19
CA ALA A 984 -23.54 15.57 -86.62
C ALA A 984 -23.60 15.96 -88.12
N LEU A 985 -24.14 15.08 -88.98
CA LEU A 985 -24.16 15.28 -90.44
C LEU A 985 -25.38 16.04 -90.97
N ARG A 986 -26.37 16.40 -90.11
CA ARG A 986 -27.54 17.19 -90.54
C ARG A 986 -27.13 18.61 -90.96
N PRO A 987 -27.56 19.12 -92.14
CA PRO A 987 -27.22 20.47 -92.58
C PRO A 987 -27.69 21.54 -91.58
N MET A 988 -26.93 22.63 -91.44
CA MET A 988 -27.34 23.77 -90.61
C MET A 988 -28.55 24.46 -91.26
N GLY A 989 -29.71 24.38 -90.59
CA GLY A 989 -30.86 25.18 -90.97
C GLY A 989 -30.49 26.66 -90.89
N LYS A 990 -30.65 27.41 -91.99
CA LYS A 990 -30.51 28.87 -92.00
C LYS A 990 -31.48 29.44 -90.96
N LYS A 991 -30.95 30.00 -89.87
CA LYS A 991 -31.76 30.81 -88.94
C LYS A 991 -32.24 32.06 -89.69
N LYS A 992 -33.55 32.32 -89.60
CA LYS A 992 -34.14 33.64 -89.90
C LYS A 992 -33.79 34.63 -88.82
#